data_AF-A0A8J2NDV8-F1
#
_entry.id   AF-A0A8J2NDV8-F1
#
_cell.length_a   1.000
_cell.length_b   1.000
_cell.length_c   1.000
_cell.angle_alpha   90.00
_cell.angle_beta   90.00
_cell.angle_gamma   90.00
#
_symmetry.space_group_name_H-M   'P 1'
#
loop_
_entity.id
_entity.type
_entity.pdbx_description
1 polymer ?
#
loop_
_entity_poly.entity_id
_entity_poly.type
_entity_poly.pdbx_seq_one_letter_code
_entity_poly.pdbx_strand_id
1 'polypeptide(L)'
;MALTFAALEGHNAQMAAMAASPPLSPIQVDDDTSSECSYYSLPDLDNDRWYRNIPASQLREQASQVPSYTGAMYPRQFYNKERLGLVSNGTLTEYPFCLNKRYISGCPGPVRIILNLVNPAAFDVVYHPDRLQRHLQEDDMAPRRSTRIANITSAPESAVVEGRILRKRKTSTETETTESAKRRKKDRSKARVPNIHLRRQQAPSTSEDALSVLPAEIQLNILHHIDDSRAMINLACTSQRYYNLAMSVVHNHIAVRVGFFAHIPKVIRRLEPHLSIAQKKQIKREGRYKGQQEKFSSLLDPNAVPKCALNVRQMTIGGIDPGKKHRPIVVRYLEEVLKNLTNLEVLDTTELNKSMAHSIAALKHLKALRVTDSCTGCITDNNAFPLSQLSGLQHLAFHAGMFSGLVTGRQKVLQTILARSLSTLMTLDVRALRYSSNFLEDFEDRIEEHDPDALEQPHYFTALKSLTLTGHCWEGERALLWTDLNKCIDFLQLRELKLTQLGKGNVILFKHLEDLFGKADKGSIQLRKLSVDMDADQPNPVASEEHLESIYRFLASFDTLTSLNLLEHNVFYRNVCRNSDFVNPGLSRRLQQVVIIHKHLESLQFKYQGHAPYYVSAQAIEVFTKNLPRLRILEIAPDDSDLDALARSISYAKNLRTLIFKNIPSWLRENRSKDPVQTFLDGFMGTLLQISGDIEDFAWAKSYNLTKITVAIYTFAIGNDCLKPPQKKMNPPVKISKDGKAVWIQDTRVKEGGRQWYYTANSAWASHIMTSI
;
A
#
# COMPACT_ATOMS: atom_id res chain seq x y z
N MET A 1 30.14 -4.07 34.79
CA MET A 1 30.71 -4.85 35.92
C MET A 1 30.87 -6.30 35.46
N ALA A 2 31.93 -6.98 35.87
CA ALA A 2 32.18 -8.39 35.55
C ALA A 2 31.71 -9.30 36.70
N LEU A 3 31.38 -10.55 36.39
CA LEU A 3 31.00 -11.57 37.38
C LEU A 3 32.25 -12.29 37.90
N THR A 4 32.28 -12.61 39.20
CA THR A 4 33.36 -13.34 39.86
C THR A 4 32.99 -14.81 40.07
N PHE A 5 34.01 -15.69 40.09
CA PHE A 5 33.84 -17.15 40.00
C PHE A 5 33.06 -17.80 41.15
N ALA A 6 33.01 -17.20 42.34
CA ALA A 6 32.34 -17.75 43.52
C ALA A 6 30.83 -18.04 43.30
N ALA A 7 30.16 -17.31 42.39
CA ALA A 7 28.77 -17.55 42.06
C ALA A 7 28.53 -18.88 41.31
N LEU A 8 29.56 -19.46 40.68
CA LEU A 8 29.45 -20.70 39.91
C LEU A 8 29.58 -21.96 40.79
N GLU A 9 30.40 -21.90 41.84
CA GLU A 9 30.55 -23.01 42.79
C GLU A 9 29.28 -23.24 43.62
N GLY A 10 28.63 -22.16 44.08
CA GLY A 10 27.37 -22.25 44.84
C GLY A 10 26.24 -22.93 44.07
N HIS A 11 26.15 -22.70 42.75
CA HIS A 11 25.13 -23.34 41.93
C HIS A 11 25.40 -24.85 41.73
N ASN A 12 26.65 -25.24 41.52
CA ASN A 12 27.04 -26.65 41.38
C ASN A 12 26.82 -27.43 42.69
N ALA A 13 27.06 -26.82 43.85
CA ALA A 13 26.78 -27.42 45.15
C ALA A 13 25.28 -27.72 45.36
N GLN A 14 24.39 -26.80 44.95
CA GLN A 14 22.94 -27.04 45.01
C GLN A 14 22.51 -28.20 44.08
N MET A 15 23.04 -28.27 42.86
CA MET A 15 22.69 -29.33 41.91
C MET A 15 23.12 -30.73 42.42
N ALA A 16 24.22 -30.82 43.15
CA ALA A 16 24.67 -32.08 43.76
C ALA A 16 23.73 -32.58 44.87
N ALA A 17 23.13 -31.68 45.65
CA ALA A 17 22.23 -32.03 46.75
C ALA A 17 20.89 -32.62 46.28
N MET A 18 20.43 -32.29 45.06
CA MET A 18 19.15 -32.76 44.52
C MET A 18 19.18 -34.18 43.92
N ALA A 19 20.34 -34.86 43.95
CA ALA A 19 20.53 -36.18 43.33
C ALA A 19 20.28 -37.38 44.27
N ALA A 20 20.01 -37.15 45.56
CA ALA A 20 19.74 -38.21 46.55
C ALA A 20 18.23 -38.45 46.72
N SER A 21 17.78 -39.70 46.55
CA SER A 21 16.37 -40.08 46.70
C SER A 21 15.99 -40.30 48.18
N PRO A 22 14.85 -39.78 48.66
CA PRO A 22 14.36 -40.05 50.02
C PRO A 22 13.64 -41.42 50.13
N PRO A 23 13.61 -42.04 51.32
CA PRO A 23 12.90 -43.30 51.56
C PRO A 23 11.39 -43.14 51.83
N LEU A 24 10.68 -44.27 51.83
CA LEU A 24 9.23 -44.38 52.07
C LEU A 24 8.85 -44.37 53.57
N SER A 25 7.57 -44.01 53.83
CA SER A 25 6.72 -44.22 55.03
C SER A 25 6.23 -42.91 55.70
N PRO A 26 5.14 -42.91 56.51
CA PRO A 26 3.79 -43.01 55.95
C PRO A 26 2.79 -41.97 56.51
N ILE A 27 1.61 -41.93 55.87
CA ILE A 27 0.37 -41.22 56.20
C ILE A 27 0.25 -40.68 57.65
N GLN A 28 0.11 -39.37 57.77
CA GLN A 28 -0.84 -38.75 58.69
C GLN A 28 -1.77 -37.81 57.91
N VAL A 29 -2.99 -37.66 58.39
CA VAL A 29 -3.98 -36.70 57.90
C VAL A 29 -4.20 -35.68 59.02
N ASP A 30 -3.96 -34.42 58.73
CA ASP A 30 -4.41 -33.29 59.55
C ASP A 30 -4.95 -32.20 58.63
N ASP A 31 -5.89 -31.42 59.16
CA ASP A 31 -6.71 -30.47 58.40
C ASP A 31 -6.00 -29.11 58.29
N ASP A 32 -5.54 -28.77 57.10
CA ASP A 32 -4.84 -27.50 56.84
C ASP A 32 -5.37 -26.81 55.57
N THR A 33 -5.42 -25.48 55.62
CA THR A 33 -6.12 -24.62 54.66
C THR A 33 -5.32 -24.35 53.37
N SER A 34 -4.51 -25.33 52.97
CA SER A 34 -3.45 -25.25 51.95
C SER A 34 -3.81 -25.91 50.61
N SER A 35 -5.09 -26.12 50.30
CA SER A 35 -5.56 -26.67 49.02
C SER A 35 -5.51 -25.65 47.87
N GLU A 36 -4.31 -25.42 47.31
CA GLU A 36 -3.98 -24.26 46.45
C GLU A 36 -4.47 -24.28 44.97
N CYS A 37 -5.64 -24.86 44.64
CA CYS A 37 -5.98 -25.19 43.25
C CYS A 37 -7.17 -24.46 42.62
N SER A 38 -6.90 -23.54 41.67
CA SER A 38 -7.87 -23.01 40.68
C SER A 38 -7.39 -23.24 39.23
N TYR A 39 -6.97 -24.47 38.93
CA TYR A 39 -6.28 -24.85 37.70
C TYR A 39 -7.18 -25.56 36.68
N TYR A 40 -7.38 -24.94 35.52
CA TYR A 40 -8.18 -25.50 34.43
C TYR A 40 -7.31 -25.78 33.21
N SER A 41 -7.16 -27.05 32.86
CA SER A 41 -6.59 -27.46 31.57
C SER A 41 -7.68 -27.85 30.59
N LEU A 42 -7.43 -27.66 29.29
CA LEU A 42 -8.19 -28.38 28.28
C LEU A 42 -7.87 -29.89 28.35
N PRO A 43 -8.79 -30.79 27.96
CA PRO A 43 -8.59 -32.24 28.05
C PRO A 43 -7.36 -32.75 27.28
N ASP A 44 -7.04 -32.12 26.15
CA ASP A 44 -6.01 -32.56 25.19
C ASP A 44 -4.55 -32.19 25.60
N LEU A 45 -4.29 -32.00 26.90
CA LEU A 45 -2.97 -31.67 27.43
C LEU A 45 -2.40 -32.78 28.31
N ASP A 46 -1.22 -33.27 27.93
CA ASP A 46 -0.39 -34.23 28.68
C ASP A 46 0.04 -33.67 30.05
N ASN A 47 0.23 -34.55 31.04
CA ASN A 47 0.70 -34.16 32.38
C ASN A 47 2.16 -33.69 32.38
N ASP A 48 3.01 -34.20 31.49
CA ASP A 48 4.47 -33.98 31.51
C ASP A 48 4.90 -32.58 31.00
N ARG A 49 3.95 -31.66 30.83
CA ARG A 49 4.21 -30.29 30.36
C ARG A 49 4.73 -29.43 31.52
N TRP A 50 5.96 -28.92 31.41
CA TRP A 50 6.63 -28.10 32.44
C TRP A 50 5.76 -27.00 33.07
N TYR A 51 4.83 -26.41 32.31
CA TYR A 51 3.96 -25.34 32.78
C TYR A 51 2.83 -25.79 33.71
N ARG A 52 2.49 -27.08 33.80
CA ARG A 52 1.61 -27.60 34.87
C ARG A 52 2.31 -27.62 36.23
N ASN A 53 3.65 -27.62 36.26
CA ASN A 53 4.46 -27.71 37.48
C ASN A 53 4.88 -26.32 38.01
N ILE A 54 4.11 -25.27 37.70
CA ILE A 54 4.34 -23.91 38.21
C ILE A 54 3.72 -23.79 39.61
N PRO A 55 4.47 -23.40 40.66
CA PRO A 55 3.92 -23.26 42.00
C PRO A 55 2.77 -22.25 42.12
N ALA A 56 1.77 -22.56 42.92
CA ALA A 56 0.62 -21.69 43.17
C ALA A 56 1.02 -20.32 43.73
N SER A 57 2.03 -20.29 44.60
CA SER A 57 2.64 -19.07 45.15
C SER A 57 3.13 -18.12 44.05
N GLN A 58 3.80 -18.63 43.00
CA GLN A 58 4.28 -17.82 41.87
C GLN A 58 3.11 -17.27 41.03
N LEU A 59 2.01 -18.04 40.91
CA LEU A 59 0.80 -17.61 40.21
C LEU A 59 0.03 -16.53 41.00
N ARG A 60 -0.06 -16.67 42.34
CA ARG A 60 -0.60 -15.61 43.24
C ARG A 60 0.23 -14.34 43.16
N GLU A 61 1.55 -14.46 43.23
CA GLU A 61 2.44 -13.30 43.18
C GLU A 61 2.21 -12.51 41.88
N GLN A 62 2.22 -13.18 40.72
CA GLN A 62 1.97 -12.48 39.46
C GLN A 62 0.52 -11.97 39.33
N ALA A 63 -0.48 -12.68 39.87
CA ALA A 63 -1.87 -12.22 39.88
C ALA A 63 -2.05 -10.92 40.69
N SER A 64 -1.29 -10.73 41.78
CA SER A 64 -1.30 -9.48 42.57
C SER A 64 -0.55 -8.31 41.91
N GLN A 65 0.28 -8.59 40.89
CA GLN A 65 1.15 -7.61 40.23
C GLN A 65 0.70 -7.22 38.80
N VAL A 66 -0.53 -7.57 38.37
CA VAL A 66 -1.02 -7.15 37.05
C VAL A 66 -1.33 -5.64 37.00
N PRO A 67 -0.98 -4.94 35.91
CA PRO A 67 -1.32 -3.53 35.76
C PRO A 67 -2.81 -3.34 35.41
N SER A 68 -3.45 -2.37 36.07
CA SER A 68 -4.89 -2.08 35.94
C SER A 68 -5.29 -1.61 34.53
N TYR A 69 -4.39 -0.95 33.80
CA TYR A 69 -4.57 -0.61 32.40
C TYR A 69 -3.21 -0.41 31.71
N THR A 70 -3.03 -1.01 30.54
CA THR A 70 -1.98 -0.60 29.59
C THR A 70 -2.57 -0.61 28.18
N GLY A 71 -2.12 0.29 27.30
CA GLY A 71 -2.57 0.37 25.90
C GLY A 71 -2.04 -0.76 25.00
N ALA A 72 -1.77 -1.94 25.57
CA ALA A 72 -1.12 -3.07 24.91
C ALA A 72 -2.14 -4.10 24.38
N MET A 73 -1.63 -5.20 23.85
CA MET A 73 -2.45 -6.33 23.37
C MET A 73 -3.19 -7.07 24.50
N TYR A 74 -2.79 -6.84 25.75
CA TYR A 74 -3.31 -7.43 27.00
C TYR A 74 -3.34 -6.35 28.11
N PRO A 75 -4.28 -6.41 29.08
CA PRO A 75 -5.35 -7.40 29.28
C PRO A 75 -6.41 -7.47 28.18
N ARG A 76 -7.22 -8.53 28.19
CA ARG A 76 -8.43 -8.68 27.34
C ARG A 76 -9.59 -9.25 28.15
N GLN A 77 -10.83 -8.99 27.74
CA GLN A 77 -11.98 -9.68 28.31
C GLN A 77 -11.91 -11.19 27.97
N PHE A 78 -12.00 -12.04 28.98
CA PHE A 78 -12.05 -13.48 28.81
C PHE A 78 -13.49 -13.94 28.57
N TYR A 79 -13.68 -14.75 27.53
CA TYR A 79 -14.96 -15.37 27.20
C TYR A 79 -14.81 -16.87 27.39
N ASN A 80 -15.35 -17.39 28.49
CA ASN A 80 -15.28 -18.80 28.89
C ASN A 80 -16.12 -19.71 27.97
N LYS A 81 -15.67 -19.91 26.73
CA LYS A 81 -16.39 -20.70 25.71
C LYS A 81 -16.36 -22.19 26.01
N GLU A 82 -15.27 -22.63 26.62
CA GLU A 82 -15.01 -23.99 27.06
C GLU A 82 -15.80 -24.38 28.33
N ARG A 83 -16.57 -23.45 28.93
CA ARG A 83 -17.42 -23.65 30.12
C ARG A 83 -16.65 -24.24 31.32
N LEU A 84 -15.42 -23.77 31.52
CA LEU A 84 -14.59 -24.11 32.67
C LEU A 84 -15.30 -23.68 33.96
N GLY A 85 -15.22 -24.48 35.03
CA GLY A 85 -15.94 -24.27 36.30
C GLY A 85 -15.34 -23.18 37.20
N LEU A 86 -14.91 -22.07 36.61
CA LEU A 86 -14.13 -20.99 37.27
C LEU A 86 -14.79 -20.50 38.57
N VAL A 87 -13.95 -20.23 39.58
CA VAL A 87 -14.39 -19.69 40.87
C VAL A 87 -14.79 -18.22 40.73
N SER A 88 -14.16 -17.49 39.81
CA SER A 88 -14.45 -16.08 39.54
C SER A 88 -15.77 -15.89 38.79
N ASN A 89 -16.80 -15.39 39.50
CA ASN A 89 -18.07 -14.98 38.90
C ASN A 89 -18.05 -13.47 38.56
N GLY A 90 -18.21 -13.10 37.27
CA GLY A 90 -18.33 -11.69 36.85
C GLY A 90 -17.71 -11.40 35.48
N THR A 91 -17.30 -10.14 35.26
CA THR A 91 -16.61 -9.71 34.04
C THR A 91 -15.15 -10.13 34.08
N LEU A 92 -14.85 -11.28 33.48
CA LEU A 92 -13.52 -11.89 33.51
C LEU A 92 -12.54 -11.27 32.54
N THR A 93 -11.27 -11.21 32.95
CA THR A 93 -10.16 -10.58 32.22
C THR A 93 -8.98 -11.55 32.13
N GLU A 94 -8.52 -11.86 30.91
CA GLU A 94 -7.33 -12.70 30.67
C GLU A 94 -6.03 -11.88 30.64
N TYR A 95 -5.01 -12.47 31.25
CA TYR A 95 -3.66 -11.95 31.45
C TYR A 95 -2.64 -13.07 31.18
N PRO A 96 -1.60 -12.91 30.33
CA PRO A 96 -0.53 -13.90 30.19
C PRO A 96 0.31 -14.06 31.47
N PHE A 97 0.77 -15.28 31.74
CA PHE A 97 1.79 -15.56 32.76
C PHE A 97 3.21 -15.33 32.20
N CYS A 98 4.15 -14.91 33.06
CA CYS A 98 5.51 -14.52 32.70
C CYS A 98 6.53 -15.17 33.65
N LEU A 99 7.05 -16.35 33.28
CA LEU A 99 7.86 -17.25 34.13
C LEU A 99 9.06 -16.63 34.90
N ASN A 100 9.54 -15.43 34.55
CA ASN A 100 10.76 -14.84 35.13
C ASN A 100 10.82 -13.30 35.26
N LYS A 101 9.81 -12.51 34.87
CA LYS A 101 9.87 -11.02 34.93
C LYS A 101 8.50 -10.35 35.10
N ARG A 102 8.53 -9.10 35.60
CA ARG A 102 7.42 -8.12 35.59
C ARG A 102 6.71 -8.08 34.24
N TYR A 103 5.47 -7.61 34.24
CA TYR A 103 4.60 -7.53 33.06
C TYR A 103 5.25 -6.85 31.84
N ILE A 104 5.42 -7.59 30.75
CA ILE A 104 5.85 -7.10 29.42
C ILE A 104 4.78 -7.50 28.41
N SER A 105 4.33 -6.55 27.58
CA SER A 105 3.41 -6.82 26.49
C SER A 105 4.04 -7.75 25.44
N GLY A 106 3.43 -8.91 25.17
CA GLY A 106 3.99 -9.91 24.26
C GLY A 106 2.95 -10.89 23.72
N CYS A 107 3.42 -11.88 22.94
CA CYS A 107 2.58 -13.00 22.53
C CYS A 107 2.24 -13.87 23.75
N PRO A 108 0.96 -14.25 23.94
CA PRO A 108 0.53 -14.87 25.19
C PRO A 108 0.80 -16.38 25.14
N GLY A 109 1.75 -16.86 25.97
CA GLY A 109 2.24 -18.24 25.98
C GLY A 109 1.23 -19.31 26.46
N PRO A 110 1.65 -20.49 26.94
CA PRO A 110 0.73 -21.58 27.28
C PRO A 110 -0.14 -21.40 28.54
N VAL A 111 0.10 -20.35 29.34
CA VAL A 111 -0.58 -20.15 30.65
C VAL A 111 -1.28 -18.78 30.70
N ARG A 112 -2.53 -18.75 31.18
CA ARG A 112 -3.34 -17.55 31.44
C ARG A 112 -3.66 -17.45 32.92
N ILE A 113 -3.54 -16.24 33.46
CA ILE A 113 -4.23 -15.83 34.69
C ILE A 113 -5.56 -15.19 34.25
N ILE A 114 -6.66 -15.57 34.88
CA ILE A 114 -8.00 -15.03 34.71
C ILE A 114 -8.40 -14.32 36.00
N LEU A 115 -8.82 -13.07 35.90
CA LEU A 115 -9.18 -12.23 37.05
C LEU A 115 -10.57 -11.61 36.88
N ASN A 116 -11.32 -11.53 37.97
CA ASN A 116 -12.44 -10.61 38.09
C ASN A 116 -11.93 -9.27 38.66
N LEU A 117 -12.05 -8.19 37.89
CA LEU A 117 -11.59 -6.86 38.32
C LEU A 117 -12.37 -6.30 39.53
N VAL A 118 -13.52 -6.88 39.88
CA VAL A 118 -14.31 -6.53 41.07
C VAL A 118 -13.78 -7.22 42.35
N ASN A 119 -13.08 -8.35 42.22
CA ASN A 119 -12.41 -9.03 43.33
C ASN A 119 -11.07 -9.63 42.88
N PRO A 120 -9.97 -8.84 42.87
CA PRO A 120 -8.65 -9.30 42.42
C PRO A 120 -8.03 -10.43 43.26
N ALA A 121 -8.57 -10.72 44.46
CA ALA A 121 -8.13 -11.87 45.26
C ALA A 121 -8.71 -13.20 44.75
N ALA A 122 -9.79 -13.16 43.96
CA ALA A 122 -10.30 -14.30 43.22
C ALA A 122 -9.63 -14.35 41.83
N PHE A 123 -8.81 -15.38 41.63
CA PHE A 123 -8.13 -15.64 40.35
C PHE A 123 -8.21 -17.13 39.99
N ASP A 124 -8.37 -17.39 38.70
CA ASP A 124 -8.33 -18.73 38.11
C ASP A 124 -7.17 -18.79 37.11
N VAL A 125 -6.63 -19.98 36.84
CA VAL A 125 -5.50 -20.16 35.90
C VAL A 125 -5.87 -21.19 34.84
N VAL A 126 -5.69 -20.82 33.56
CA VAL A 126 -6.10 -21.63 32.41
C VAL A 126 -4.88 -22.00 31.54
N TYR A 127 -4.77 -23.29 31.21
CA TYR A 127 -3.68 -23.85 30.42
C TYR A 127 -4.13 -24.20 28.99
N HIS A 128 -3.40 -23.69 28.01
CA HIS A 128 -3.67 -23.88 26.59
C HIS A 128 -2.38 -24.21 25.81
N PRO A 129 -2.44 -24.99 24.72
CA PRO A 129 -1.34 -25.06 23.77
C PRO A 129 -1.21 -23.71 23.03
N ASP A 130 0.04 -23.30 22.76
CA ASP A 130 0.34 -22.15 21.91
C ASP A 130 -0.36 -22.28 20.56
N ARG A 131 -0.83 -21.15 20.00
CA ARG A 131 -1.57 -21.14 18.72
C ARG A 131 -0.79 -21.75 17.54
N LEU A 132 0.54 -21.78 17.63
CA LEU A 132 1.43 -22.44 16.68
C LEU A 132 1.28 -23.97 16.66
N GLN A 133 0.91 -24.62 17.77
CA GLN A 133 0.70 -26.09 17.79
C GLN A 133 -0.66 -26.47 17.19
N ARG A 134 -1.73 -25.70 17.42
CA ARG A 134 -3.07 -26.01 16.86
C ARG A 134 -3.08 -26.01 15.32
N HIS A 135 -2.46 -25.03 14.67
CA HIS A 135 -2.33 -25.03 13.20
C HIS A 135 -1.43 -26.15 12.64
N LEU A 136 -0.66 -26.87 13.48
CA LEU A 136 0.11 -28.05 13.06
C LEU A 136 -0.67 -29.37 13.25
N GLN A 137 -1.81 -29.36 13.96
CA GLN A 137 -2.70 -30.51 14.08
C GLN A 137 -3.96 -30.39 13.20
N GLU A 138 -4.41 -29.17 12.87
CA GLU A 138 -5.54 -28.96 11.95
C GLU A 138 -5.22 -29.35 10.48
N ASP A 139 -3.94 -29.36 10.09
CA ASP A 139 -3.49 -29.60 8.70
C ASP A 139 -3.42 -31.09 8.30
N ASP A 140 -3.60 -32.06 9.22
CA ASP A 140 -3.49 -33.50 8.93
C ASP A 140 -4.85 -34.21 8.69
N MET A 141 -5.95 -33.44 8.60
CA MET A 141 -7.30 -33.96 8.35
C MET A 141 -7.60 -34.22 6.86
N ALA A 142 -7.08 -35.37 6.38
CA ALA A 142 -7.53 -36.17 5.23
C ALA A 142 -7.69 -35.49 3.84
N PRO A 143 -6.96 -35.93 2.79
CA PRO A 143 -7.01 -35.32 1.47
C PRO A 143 -8.34 -35.60 0.73
N ARG A 144 -9.18 -34.57 0.59
CA ARG A 144 -10.40 -34.59 -0.24
C ARG A 144 -10.05 -34.83 -1.72
N ARG A 145 -10.17 -36.09 -2.17
CA ARG A 145 -10.05 -36.46 -3.60
C ARG A 145 -11.18 -35.81 -4.41
N SER A 146 -10.84 -35.22 -5.56
CA SER A 146 -11.81 -34.58 -6.45
C SER A 146 -12.58 -35.62 -7.26
N THR A 147 -13.90 -35.64 -7.13
CA THR A 147 -14.82 -36.47 -7.92
C THR A 147 -14.98 -35.88 -9.34
N ARG A 148 -13.96 -36.06 -10.20
CA ARG A 148 -14.03 -35.61 -11.60
C ARG A 148 -13.26 -36.47 -12.61
N ILE A 149 -13.46 -37.79 -12.53
CA ILE A 149 -13.47 -38.78 -13.65
C ILE A 149 -14.20 -40.01 -13.09
N ALA A 150 -15.49 -40.14 -13.41
CA ALA A 150 -16.33 -41.33 -13.23
C ALA A 150 -17.74 -41.04 -13.81
N ASN A 151 -18.11 -41.72 -14.91
CA ASN A 151 -19.47 -42.06 -15.36
C ASN A 151 -19.51 -42.35 -16.88
N ILE A 152 -18.78 -43.38 -17.33
CA ILE A 152 -19.14 -44.20 -18.49
C ILE A 152 -18.85 -45.68 -18.12
N THR A 153 -19.93 -46.37 -17.71
CA THR A 153 -20.24 -47.82 -17.78
C THR A 153 -19.27 -48.95 -17.34
N SER A 154 -19.82 -49.89 -16.55
CA SER A 154 -19.59 -51.36 -16.48
C SER A 154 -18.20 -51.98 -16.12
N ALA A 155 -18.05 -52.38 -14.84
CA ALA A 155 -17.84 -53.74 -14.27
C ALA A 155 -17.19 -54.91 -15.08
N PRO A 156 -16.60 -55.97 -14.44
CA PRO A 156 -16.11 -56.12 -13.03
C PRO A 156 -14.74 -56.89 -12.84
N GLU A 157 -14.31 -56.96 -11.56
CA GLU A 157 -13.55 -58.04 -10.85
C GLU A 157 -12.18 -58.62 -11.29
N SER A 158 -11.13 -58.35 -10.47
CA SER A 158 -10.15 -59.28 -9.82
C SER A 158 -8.97 -58.45 -9.24
N ALA A 159 -8.57 -58.51 -7.95
CA ALA A 159 -7.81 -59.56 -7.23
C ALA A 159 -6.36 -59.73 -7.77
N VAL A 160 -5.23 -59.69 -7.04
CA VAL A 160 -4.88 -59.95 -5.60
C VAL A 160 -3.67 -59.08 -5.11
N VAL A 161 -3.46 -59.02 -3.78
CA VAL A 161 -2.39 -58.42 -2.91
C VAL A 161 -0.94 -58.92 -3.21
N GLU A 162 0.22 -58.26 -2.98
CA GLU A 162 0.67 -56.94 -2.42
C GLU A 162 1.67 -56.24 -3.42
N GLY A 163 2.81 -55.53 -3.14
CA GLY A 163 3.39 -55.09 -1.88
C GLY A 163 4.76 -54.35 -1.79
N ARG A 164 5.13 -54.17 -0.52
CA ARG A 164 6.36 -53.72 0.22
C ARG A 164 7.72 -54.41 -0.18
N ILE A 165 8.95 -53.86 -0.01
CA ILE A 165 9.49 -52.55 0.48
C ILE A 165 11.05 -52.43 0.27
N LEU A 166 11.64 -51.21 0.41
CA LEU A 166 13.06 -50.84 0.74
C LEU A 166 14.32 -51.45 0.04
N ARG A 167 15.14 -50.58 -0.60
CA ARG A 167 16.57 -50.19 -0.26
C ARG A 167 17.24 -49.53 -1.50
N LYS A 168 17.83 -48.31 -1.50
CA LYS A 168 18.95 -47.65 -0.76
C LYS A 168 20.39 -48.10 -1.15
N ARG A 169 20.99 -47.32 -2.08
CA ARG A 169 22.44 -47.03 -2.31
C ARG A 169 23.51 -48.13 -2.15
N LYS A 170 24.35 -48.31 -3.19
CA LYS A 170 25.76 -47.83 -3.18
C LYS A 170 26.41 -47.76 -4.57
N THR A 171 27.49 -46.99 -4.68
CA THR A 171 28.54 -46.99 -5.74
C THR A 171 29.65 -48.00 -5.33
N SER A 172 30.67 -48.36 -6.11
CA SER A 172 31.39 -47.67 -7.22
C SER A 172 32.26 -48.64 -8.08
N THR A 173 32.97 -48.08 -9.09
CA THR A 173 34.32 -48.47 -9.61
C THR A 173 34.59 -49.85 -10.24
N GLU A 174 34.96 -49.82 -11.55
CA GLU A 174 36.23 -50.34 -12.15
C GLU A 174 36.43 -51.88 -12.32
N THR A 175 37.21 -52.42 -13.29
CA THR A 175 38.11 -51.86 -14.34
C THR A 175 38.22 -52.79 -15.60
N GLU A 176 38.78 -52.25 -16.69
CA GLU A 176 39.66 -52.90 -17.72
C GLU A 176 39.17 -53.98 -18.73
N THR A 177 39.34 -53.64 -20.03
CA THR A 177 40.01 -54.33 -21.19
C THR A 177 39.75 -55.83 -21.52
N THR A 178 39.71 -56.31 -22.78
CA THR A 178 40.60 -56.05 -23.94
C THR A 178 39.95 -56.28 -25.34
N GLU A 179 40.72 -55.91 -26.37
CA GLU A 179 40.74 -56.25 -27.82
C GLU A 179 40.42 -57.72 -28.26
N SER A 180 40.17 -58.09 -29.54
CA SER A 180 39.85 -57.33 -30.78
C SER A 180 39.32 -58.18 -31.98
N ALA A 181 38.44 -57.55 -32.78
CA ALA A 181 38.41 -57.43 -34.26
C ALA A 181 38.21 -58.59 -35.28
N LYS A 182 37.71 -58.14 -36.47
CA LYS A 182 37.73 -58.72 -37.84
C LYS A 182 36.62 -59.70 -38.29
N ARG A 183 35.65 -59.16 -39.06
CA ARG A 183 35.63 -59.31 -40.53
C ARG A 183 34.86 -58.17 -41.22
N ARG A 184 35.41 -57.65 -42.33
CA ARG A 184 34.74 -56.77 -43.32
C ARG A 184 34.22 -57.70 -44.47
N LYS A 185 33.51 -57.31 -45.54
CA LYS A 185 33.29 -56.01 -46.21
C LYS A 185 32.16 -56.13 -47.27
N LYS A 186 31.24 -55.17 -47.39
CA LYS A 186 30.83 -54.59 -48.71
C LYS A 186 30.03 -53.31 -48.54
N ASP A 187 30.19 -52.40 -49.51
CA ASP A 187 29.74 -51.01 -49.46
C ASP A 187 28.40 -50.78 -50.19
N ARG A 188 27.65 -49.72 -49.81
CA ARG A 188 27.30 -48.68 -50.80
C ARG A 188 26.85 -47.33 -50.22
N SER A 189 27.31 -46.28 -50.92
CA SER A 189 26.78 -44.90 -51.01
C SER A 189 26.58 -44.05 -49.76
N LYS A 190 27.36 -42.96 -49.69
CA LYS A 190 27.09 -41.75 -48.89
C LYS A 190 25.75 -41.13 -49.30
N ALA A 191 24.89 -40.79 -48.35
CA ALA A 191 23.85 -39.77 -48.54
C ALA A 191 24.40 -38.40 -48.09
N ARG A 192 24.12 -37.33 -48.85
CA ARG A 192 24.52 -35.96 -48.48
C ARG A 192 23.67 -35.42 -47.34
N VAL A 193 24.26 -34.53 -46.54
CA VAL A 193 23.51 -33.57 -45.70
C VAL A 193 22.49 -32.85 -46.59
N PRO A 194 21.21 -32.76 -46.20
CA PRO A 194 20.25 -31.91 -46.89
C PRO A 194 20.66 -30.44 -46.73
N ASN A 195 21.17 -29.85 -47.80
CA ASN A 195 21.25 -28.39 -47.90
C ASN A 195 19.81 -27.85 -47.89
N ILE A 196 19.34 -27.42 -46.72
CA ILE A 196 18.20 -26.50 -46.65
C ILE A 196 18.71 -25.16 -47.16
N HIS A 197 18.77 -25.03 -48.49
CA HIS A 197 18.70 -23.72 -49.11
C HIS A 197 17.46 -23.03 -48.54
N LEU A 198 17.62 -21.82 -48.01
CA LEU A 198 16.50 -20.90 -47.88
C LEU A 198 16.02 -20.60 -49.30
N ARG A 199 15.09 -21.42 -49.80
CA ARG A 199 14.26 -21.06 -50.93
C ARG A 199 13.51 -19.83 -50.48
N ARG A 200 14.02 -18.65 -50.84
CA ARG A 200 13.40 -17.35 -50.64
C ARG A 200 12.17 -17.29 -51.53
N GLN A 201 11.15 -18.07 -51.16
CA GLN A 201 9.78 -17.86 -51.61
C GLN A 201 9.50 -16.38 -51.33
N GLN A 202 9.31 -15.61 -52.39
CA GLN A 202 8.63 -14.33 -52.24
C GLN A 202 7.30 -14.69 -51.61
N ALA A 203 7.06 -14.19 -50.39
CA ALA A 203 5.74 -14.28 -49.81
C ALA A 203 4.75 -13.66 -50.83
N PRO A 204 3.52 -14.20 -50.97
CA PRO A 204 2.47 -13.44 -51.63
C PRO A 204 2.46 -12.04 -51.04
N SER A 205 2.40 -11.02 -51.88
CA SER A 205 2.36 -9.62 -51.42
C SER A 205 1.22 -9.50 -50.43
N THR A 206 1.55 -9.36 -49.14
CA THR A 206 0.55 -9.24 -48.09
C THR A 206 -0.31 -8.04 -48.42
N SER A 207 -1.60 -8.25 -48.63
CA SER A 207 -2.57 -7.15 -48.66
C SER A 207 -2.30 -6.27 -47.46
N GLU A 208 -2.03 -4.99 -47.68
CA GLU A 208 -1.62 -4.10 -46.59
C GLU A 208 -2.74 -4.11 -45.54
N ASP A 209 -2.41 -4.68 -44.37
CA ASP A 209 -3.29 -4.69 -43.21
C ASP A 209 -3.72 -3.25 -42.93
N ALA A 210 -4.98 -3.02 -42.62
CA ALA A 210 -5.53 -1.67 -42.44
C ALA A 210 -4.77 -0.87 -41.36
N LEU A 211 -4.18 -1.56 -40.37
CA LEU A 211 -3.24 -0.94 -39.45
C LEU A 211 -1.94 -0.51 -40.14
N SER A 212 -1.36 -1.35 -40.99
CA SER A 212 -0.04 -1.15 -41.64
C SER A 212 0.03 0.05 -42.58
N VAL A 213 -1.09 0.44 -43.20
CA VAL A 213 -1.22 1.64 -44.04
C VAL A 213 -1.03 2.94 -43.24
N LEU A 214 -1.31 2.91 -41.93
CA LEU A 214 -1.20 4.09 -41.07
C LEU A 214 0.27 4.48 -40.79
N PRO A 215 0.56 5.79 -40.61
CA PRO A 215 1.81 6.29 -40.06
C PRO A 215 2.17 5.65 -38.72
N ALA A 216 3.47 5.52 -38.43
CA ALA A 216 3.97 4.84 -37.23
C ALA A 216 3.51 5.51 -35.93
N GLU A 217 3.30 6.82 -35.98
CA GLU A 217 2.84 7.68 -34.89
C GLU A 217 1.38 7.33 -34.52
N ILE A 218 0.53 7.16 -35.53
CA ILE A 218 -0.87 6.74 -35.36
C ILE A 218 -0.93 5.28 -34.90
N GLN A 219 -0.07 4.41 -35.43
CA GLN A 219 0.06 3.02 -34.96
C GLN A 219 0.44 2.96 -33.48
N LEU A 220 1.46 3.71 -33.06
CA LEU A 220 1.87 3.79 -31.65
C LEU A 220 0.73 4.34 -30.78
N ASN A 221 0.05 5.40 -31.20
CA ASN A 221 -1.07 5.98 -30.46
C ASN A 221 -2.21 4.96 -30.25
N ILE A 222 -2.56 4.19 -31.28
CA ILE A 222 -3.52 3.07 -31.17
C ILE A 222 -3.02 2.01 -30.17
N LEU A 223 -1.76 1.59 -30.27
CA LEU A 223 -1.19 0.56 -29.38
C LEU A 223 -1.08 1.02 -27.91
N HIS A 224 -0.83 2.31 -27.66
CA HIS A 224 -0.80 2.90 -26.32
C HIS A 224 -2.17 2.85 -25.61
N HIS A 225 -3.27 2.66 -26.34
CA HIS A 225 -4.62 2.51 -25.78
C HIS A 225 -5.06 1.03 -25.63
N ILE A 226 -4.16 0.04 -25.78
CA ILE A 226 -4.46 -1.39 -25.65
C ILE A 226 -3.89 -1.96 -24.35
N ASP A 227 -4.74 -2.11 -23.33
CA ASP A 227 -4.34 -2.70 -22.03
C ASP A 227 -3.95 -4.19 -22.10
N ASP A 228 -4.38 -4.93 -23.12
CA ASP A 228 -4.04 -6.37 -23.23
C ASP A 228 -2.63 -6.58 -23.78
N SER A 229 -1.66 -6.59 -22.86
CA SER A 229 -0.29 -7.03 -23.09
C SER A 229 -0.14 -8.39 -23.79
N ARG A 230 -1.12 -9.31 -23.70
CA ARG A 230 -1.10 -10.57 -24.45
C ARG A 230 -1.43 -10.36 -25.92
N ALA A 231 -2.44 -9.55 -26.23
CA ALA A 231 -2.74 -9.15 -27.61
C ALA A 231 -1.54 -8.43 -28.24
N MET A 232 -0.88 -7.53 -27.51
CA MET A 232 0.35 -6.86 -27.99
C MET A 232 1.50 -7.84 -28.24
N ILE A 233 1.73 -8.83 -27.37
CA ILE A 233 2.77 -9.86 -27.59
C ILE A 233 2.41 -10.76 -28.79
N ASN A 234 1.14 -11.11 -28.99
CA ASN A 234 0.70 -11.87 -30.15
C ASN A 234 0.91 -11.06 -31.45
N LEU A 235 0.57 -9.77 -31.44
CA LEU A 235 0.80 -8.85 -32.56
C LEU A 235 2.31 -8.71 -32.86
N ALA A 236 3.15 -8.62 -31.84
CA ALA A 236 4.61 -8.61 -31.99
C ALA A 236 5.17 -9.86 -32.71
N CYS A 237 4.45 -10.98 -32.69
CA CYS A 237 4.85 -12.21 -33.37
C CYS A 237 4.46 -12.27 -34.86
N THR A 238 3.73 -11.27 -35.39
CA THR A 238 3.22 -11.30 -36.79
C THR A 238 4.19 -10.71 -37.82
N SER A 239 4.93 -9.65 -37.49
CA SER A 239 5.91 -9.03 -38.40
C SER A 239 7.00 -8.28 -37.64
N GLN A 240 8.15 -8.02 -38.27
CA GLN A 240 9.23 -7.23 -37.64
C GLN A 240 8.83 -5.77 -37.37
N ARG A 241 7.93 -5.19 -38.18
CA ARG A 241 7.36 -3.85 -37.94
C ARG A 241 6.53 -3.86 -36.67
N TYR A 242 5.59 -4.80 -36.55
CA TYR A 242 4.74 -4.94 -35.37
C TYR A 242 5.53 -5.38 -34.13
N TYR A 243 6.59 -6.17 -34.27
CA TYR A 243 7.53 -6.47 -33.19
C TYR A 243 8.13 -5.18 -32.61
N ASN A 244 8.69 -4.32 -33.47
CA ASN A 244 9.34 -3.09 -33.03
C ASN A 244 8.35 -2.14 -32.30
N LEU A 245 7.13 -2.01 -32.82
CA LEU A 245 6.08 -1.13 -32.29
C LEU A 245 5.43 -1.67 -31.01
N ALA A 246 5.01 -2.94 -30.99
CA ALA A 246 4.38 -3.51 -29.79
C ALA A 246 5.38 -3.74 -28.65
N MET A 247 6.65 -4.03 -28.96
CA MET A 247 7.70 -4.21 -27.94
C MET A 247 8.30 -2.89 -27.43
N SER A 248 8.01 -1.73 -28.06
CA SER A 248 8.27 -0.44 -27.41
C SER A 248 7.23 -0.17 -26.33
N VAL A 249 5.93 -0.34 -26.63
CA VAL A 249 4.83 -0.17 -25.67
C VAL A 249 4.92 -1.18 -24.50
N VAL A 250 5.08 -2.47 -24.77
CA VAL A 250 5.11 -3.53 -23.72
C VAL A 250 6.30 -3.41 -22.75
N HIS A 251 7.42 -2.82 -23.20
CA HIS A 251 8.60 -2.58 -22.35
C HIS A 251 8.74 -1.14 -21.83
N ASN A 252 7.82 -0.23 -22.18
CA ASN A 252 7.87 1.18 -21.77
C ASN A 252 7.94 1.36 -20.24
N HIS A 253 7.28 0.49 -19.46
CA HIS A 253 7.16 0.62 -18.01
C HIS A 253 7.64 -0.64 -17.24
N ILE A 254 8.54 -0.46 -16.27
CA ILE A 254 8.99 -1.49 -15.32
C ILE A 254 8.45 -1.19 -13.91
N ALA A 255 7.38 -1.85 -13.49
CA ALA A 255 6.96 -1.91 -12.09
C ALA A 255 7.51 -3.18 -11.39
N VAL A 256 8.12 -3.01 -10.21
CA VAL A 256 8.69 -4.08 -9.38
C VAL A 256 8.40 -3.84 -7.90
N ARG A 257 7.92 -4.87 -7.20
CA ARG A 257 7.80 -4.94 -5.73
C ARG A 257 8.16 -6.35 -5.26
N VAL A 258 8.64 -6.54 -4.03
CA VAL A 258 8.77 -7.87 -3.42
C VAL A 258 8.44 -7.82 -1.93
N GLY A 259 7.24 -8.25 -1.54
CA GLY A 259 6.87 -8.43 -0.12
C GLY A 259 7.20 -9.80 0.49
N PHE A 260 7.63 -10.79 -0.31
CA PHE A 260 7.92 -12.15 0.16
C PHE A 260 8.96 -12.85 -0.74
N PHE A 261 9.82 -13.70 -0.14
CA PHE A 261 10.84 -14.47 -0.87
C PHE A 261 10.27 -15.31 -2.03
N ALA A 262 9.04 -15.84 -1.87
CA ALA A 262 8.34 -16.64 -2.86
C ALA A 262 8.00 -15.87 -4.17
N HIS A 263 8.21 -14.55 -4.22
CA HIS A 263 7.95 -13.71 -5.39
C HIS A 263 9.21 -13.22 -6.11
N ILE A 264 10.41 -13.41 -5.54
CA ILE A 264 11.70 -13.13 -6.19
C ILE A 264 11.76 -13.75 -7.61
N PRO A 265 11.31 -15.01 -7.87
CA PRO A 265 11.34 -15.58 -9.23
C PRO A 265 10.49 -14.84 -10.26
N LYS A 266 9.48 -14.07 -9.84
CA LYS A 266 8.68 -13.22 -10.75
C LYS A 266 9.44 -11.93 -11.09
N VAL A 267 10.08 -11.32 -10.10
CA VAL A 267 10.83 -10.06 -10.27
C VAL A 267 12.12 -10.28 -11.05
N ILE A 268 12.87 -11.38 -10.83
CA ILE A 268 14.00 -11.75 -11.68
C ILE A 268 13.55 -11.83 -13.15
N ARG A 269 12.44 -12.51 -13.44
CA ARG A 269 11.89 -12.61 -14.81
C ARG A 269 11.39 -11.28 -15.40
N ARG A 270 11.08 -10.26 -14.59
CA ARG A 270 10.71 -8.91 -15.07
C ARG A 270 11.94 -8.03 -15.30
N LEU A 271 13.00 -8.20 -14.50
CA LEU A 271 14.24 -7.40 -14.60
C LEU A 271 15.24 -7.99 -15.62
N GLU A 272 15.48 -9.30 -15.59
CA GLU A 272 16.47 -10.00 -16.41
C GLU A 272 16.37 -9.81 -17.94
N PRO A 273 15.21 -9.54 -18.58
CA PRO A 273 15.16 -9.18 -19.99
C PRO A 273 15.99 -7.93 -20.35
N HIS A 274 16.15 -7.00 -19.40
CA HIS A 274 16.80 -5.69 -19.60
C HIS A 274 18.31 -5.70 -19.27
N LEU A 275 18.88 -6.87 -18.92
CA LEU A 275 20.31 -7.07 -18.64
C LEU A 275 21.07 -7.60 -19.85
N SER A 276 22.33 -7.17 -20.04
CA SER A 276 23.25 -7.78 -21.00
C SER A 276 23.60 -9.21 -20.57
N ILE A 277 24.02 -10.05 -21.52
CA ILE A 277 24.37 -11.46 -21.24
C ILE A 277 25.55 -11.55 -20.25
N ALA A 278 26.47 -10.59 -20.28
CA ALA A 278 27.57 -10.47 -19.32
C ALA A 278 27.06 -10.21 -17.90
N GLN A 279 26.14 -9.24 -17.71
CA GLN A 279 25.52 -8.97 -16.41
C GLN A 279 24.74 -10.19 -15.87
N LYS A 280 23.96 -10.86 -16.72
CA LYS A 280 23.24 -12.09 -16.33
C LYS A 280 24.19 -13.20 -15.87
N LYS A 281 25.29 -13.41 -16.60
CA LYS A 281 26.35 -14.36 -16.22
C LYS A 281 27.01 -13.96 -14.89
N GLN A 282 27.23 -12.67 -14.66
CA GLN A 282 27.86 -12.15 -13.45
C GLN A 282 26.99 -12.31 -12.21
N ILE A 283 25.74 -11.82 -12.21
CA ILE A 283 24.81 -11.98 -11.07
C ILE A 283 24.58 -13.48 -10.76
N LYS A 284 24.60 -14.35 -11.77
CA LYS A 284 24.48 -15.80 -11.60
C LYS A 284 25.71 -16.48 -10.98
N ARG A 285 26.90 -15.86 -11.05
CA ARG A 285 28.08 -16.26 -10.25
C ARG A 285 27.94 -15.82 -8.80
N GLU A 286 27.46 -14.58 -8.60
CA GLU A 286 27.23 -13.99 -7.27
C GLU A 286 26.13 -14.74 -6.49
N GLY A 287 25.11 -15.30 -7.17
CA GLY A 287 24.17 -16.23 -6.57
C GLY A 287 23.21 -16.90 -7.55
N ARG A 288 22.95 -18.21 -7.36
CA ARG A 288 21.95 -18.96 -8.14
C ARG A 288 20.56 -18.84 -7.53
N TYR A 289 19.58 -18.39 -8.31
CA TYR A 289 18.18 -18.20 -7.89
C TYR A 289 17.18 -18.72 -8.92
N LYS A 290 16.10 -19.34 -8.43
CA LYS A 290 14.97 -19.80 -9.25
C LYS A 290 14.39 -18.62 -10.02
N GLY A 291 14.33 -18.71 -11.35
CA GLY A 291 13.86 -17.65 -12.23
C GLY A 291 14.91 -17.18 -13.25
N GLN A 292 16.19 -17.32 -12.91
CA GLN A 292 17.33 -16.97 -13.79
C GLN A 292 17.34 -17.71 -15.12
N GLN A 293 17.87 -17.07 -16.16
CA GLN A 293 18.13 -17.66 -17.46
C GLN A 293 19.24 -18.73 -17.36
N GLU A 294 18.96 -19.94 -17.87
CA GLU A 294 19.93 -21.05 -17.81
C GLU A 294 20.92 -21.04 -18.96
N LYS A 295 20.43 -20.87 -20.19
CA LYS A 295 21.19 -20.92 -21.44
C LYS A 295 21.23 -19.54 -22.08
N PHE A 296 22.41 -19.14 -22.56
CA PHE A 296 22.64 -17.89 -23.28
C PHE A 296 23.12 -18.19 -24.70
N SER A 297 22.73 -17.38 -25.69
CA SER A 297 23.26 -17.54 -27.05
C SER A 297 24.75 -17.19 -27.09
N SER A 298 25.52 -17.94 -27.88
CA SER A 298 26.90 -17.60 -28.26
C SER A 298 26.98 -16.68 -29.47
N LEU A 299 25.88 -16.47 -30.19
CA LEU A 299 25.79 -15.68 -31.42
C LEU A 299 25.44 -14.19 -31.16
N LEU A 300 25.29 -13.79 -29.90
CA LEU A 300 24.98 -12.42 -29.50
C LEU A 300 26.17 -11.87 -28.70
N ASP A 301 26.51 -10.60 -28.94
CA ASP A 301 27.50 -9.88 -28.12
C ASP A 301 27.12 -10.00 -26.62
N PRO A 302 28.03 -10.50 -25.76
CA PRO A 302 27.79 -10.57 -24.33
C PRO A 302 27.45 -9.23 -23.68
N ASN A 303 27.99 -8.12 -24.19
CA ASN A 303 27.97 -6.81 -23.51
C ASN A 303 26.84 -5.90 -23.99
N ALA A 304 26.32 -6.11 -25.20
CA ALA A 304 25.23 -5.33 -25.79
C ALA A 304 24.04 -5.11 -24.84
N VAL A 305 23.63 -3.85 -24.72
CA VAL A 305 22.40 -3.45 -24.03
C VAL A 305 21.19 -4.00 -24.81
N PRO A 306 20.26 -4.75 -24.17
CA PRO A 306 19.08 -5.25 -24.86
C PRO A 306 18.20 -4.11 -25.40
N LYS A 307 17.72 -4.21 -26.65
CA LYS A 307 16.86 -3.18 -27.27
C LYS A 307 15.63 -2.83 -26.41
N CYS A 308 15.08 -3.80 -25.66
CA CYS A 308 13.97 -3.58 -24.75
C CYS A 308 14.31 -2.71 -23.53
N ALA A 309 15.58 -2.57 -23.14
CA ALA A 309 16.01 -1.63 -22.09
C ALA A 309 15.96 -0.17 -22.60
N LEU A 310 16.32 0.05 -23.88
CA LEU A 310 16.26 1.36 -24.54
C LEU A 310 14.82 1.87 -24.77
N ASN A 311 13.84 0.96 -24.72
CA ASN A 311 12.41 1.25 -24.84
C ASN A 311 11.78 1.72 -23.51
N VAL A 312 12.44 1.48 -22.37
CA VAL A 312 11.91 1.88 -21.05
C VAL A 312 11.88 3.41 -20.96
N ARG A 313 10.81 3.94 -20.37
CA ARG A 313 10.59 5.35 -20.02
C ARG A 313 10.20 5.55 -18.57
N GLN A 314 9.47 4.60 -18.00
CA GLN A 314 8.99 4.65 -16.62
C GLN A 314 9.51 3.46 -15.81
N MET A 315 10.00 3.70 -14.59
CA MET A 315 10.36 2.65 -13.64
C MET A 315 9.81 2.95 -12.24
N THR A 316 9.12 1.96 -11.65
CA THR A 316 8.58 2.02 -10.29
C THR A 316 9.12 0.88 -9.45
N ILE A 317 9.96 1.20 -8.46
CA ILE A 317 10.53 0.29 -7.47
C ILE A 317 9.77 0.50 -6.15
N GLY A 318 8.75 -0.32 -5.92
CA GLY A 318 8.04 -0.37 -4.63
C GLY A 318 8.73 -1.30 -3.63
N GLY A 319 8.41 -1.13 -2.34
CA GLY A 319 9.10 -1.75 -1.20
C GLY A 319 9.58 -3.19 -1.39
N ILE A 320 10.88 -3.41 -1.14
CA ILE A 320 11.58 -4.68 -1.31
C ILE A 320 11.92 -5.25 0.08
N ASP A 321 10.97 -6.01 0.65
CA ASP A 321 11.24 -6.83 1.84
C ASP A 321 10.88 -8.32 1.62
N PRO A 322 11.73 -9.06 0.88
CA PRO A 322 11.71 -10.53 0.89
C PRO A 322 12.37 -11.13 2.16
N GLY A 323 12.65 -10.34 3.19
CA GLY A 323 13.48 -10.70 4.34
C GLY A 323 14.97 -10.44 4.13
N LYS A 324 15.69 -10.18 5.23
CA LYS A 324 17.09 -9.71 5.27
C LYS A 324 18.07 -10.48 4.37
N LYS A 325 17.98 -11.82 4.33
CA LYS A 325 18.86 -12.69 3.52
C LYS A 325 18.67 -12.51 2.00
N HIS A 326 17.51 -12.00 1.57
CA HIS A 326 17.12 -11.97 0.16
C HIS A 326 17.07 -10.57 -0.45
N ARG A 327 16.91 -9.52 0.36
CA ARG A 327 16.89 -8.12 -0.12
C ARG A 327 18.12 -7.75 -0.96
N PRO A 328 19.38 -8.12 -0.57
CA PRO A 328 20.56 -7.79 -1.36
C PRO A 328 20.52 -8.32 -2.80
N ILE A 329 19.94 -9.51 -3.03
CA ILE A 329 19.85 -10.09 -4.37
C ILE A 329 18.90 -9.28 -5.25
N VAL A 330 17.74 -8.87 -4.73
CA VAL A 330 16.78 -8.06 -5.49
C VAL A 330 17.37 -6.68 -5.80
N VAL A 331 18.05 -6.05 -4.83
CA VAL A 331 18.77 -4.78 -5.03
C VAL A 331 19.87 -4.92 -6.10
N ARG A 332 20.65 -6.01 -6.08
CA ARG A 332 21.68 -6.30 -7.10
C ARG A 332 21.13 -6.38 -8.54
N TYR A 333 19.92 -6.90 -8.73
CA TYR A 333 19.26 -6.85 -10.04
C TYR A 333 18.83 -5.43 -10.44
N LEU A 334 18.41 -4.59 -9.48
CA LEU A 334 18.01 -3.21 -9.74
C LEU A 334 19.21 -2.33 -10.12
N GLU A 335 20.36 -2.50 -9.45
CA GLU A 335 21.63 -1.85 -9.78
C GLU A 335 22.04 -2.08 -11.24
N GLU A 336 22.07 -3.35 -11.68
CA GLU A 336 22.54 -3.70 -13.02
C GLU A 336 21.51 -3.37 -14.11
N VAL A 337 20.21 -3.36 -13.80
CA VAL A 337 19.19 -2.89 -14.75
C VAL A 337 19.27 -1.38 -14.95
N LEU A 338 19.38 -0.57 -13.88
CA LEU A 338 19.40 0.89 -13.99
C LEU A 338 20.51 1.40 -14.91
N LYS A 339 21.70 0.79 -14.91
CA LYS A 339 22.82 1.10 -15.80
C LYS A 339 22.48 1.00 -17.31
N ASN A 340 21.47 0.22 -17.66
CA ASN A 340 21.04 0.00 -19.05
C ASN A 340 19.83 0.85 -19.46
N LEU A 341 19.16 1.54 -18.51
CA LEU A 341 17.94 2.31 -18.78
C LEU A 341 18.27 3.75 -19.20
N THR A 342 19.17 3.93 -20.18
CA THR A 342 19.71 5.25 -20.57
C THR A 342 18.64 6.29 -20.94
N ASN A 343 17.47 5.82 -21.36
CA ASN A 343 16.36 6.63 -21.86
C ASN A 343 15.23 6.78 -20.83
N LEU A 344 15.48 6.48 -19.54
CA LEU A 344 14.48 6.59 -18.49
C LEU A 344 14.11 8.05 -18.22
N GLU A 345 12.82 8.38 -18.30
CA GLU A 345 12.28 9.74 -18.12
C GLU A 345 11.62 9.91 -16.75
N VAL A 346 11.04 8.84 -16.18
CA VAL A 346 10.37 8.83 -14.88
C VAL A 346 10.89 7.69 -14.00
N LEU A 347 11.42 8.04 -12.82
CA LEU A 347 11.80 7.09 -11.78
C LEU A 347 11.04 7.34 -10.47
N ASP A 348 10.50 6.26 -9.90
CA ASP A 348 9.76 6.23 -8.65
C ASP A 348 10.34 5.10 -7.78
N THR A 349 11.03 5.42 -6.67
CA THR A 349 11.74 4.40 -5.89
C THR A 349 11.57 4.52 -4.37
N THR A 350 11.38 3.37 -3.72
CA THR A 350 11.49 3.21 -2.25
C THR A 350 12.81 2.58 -1.81
N GLU A 351 13.73 2.32 -2.74
CA GLU A 351 15.05 1.74 -2.49
C GLU A 351 16.13 2.63 -3.12
N LEU A 352 17.17 2.98 -2.38
CA LEU A 352 18.34 3.67 -2.92
C LEU A 352 19.61 3.21 -2.21
N ASN A 353 20.63 2.87 -2.99
CA ASN A 353 21.99 2.68 -2.51
C ASN A 353 22.96 3.50 -3.39
N LYS A 354 24.22 3.62 -2.95
CA LYS A 354 25.23 4.40 -3.67
C LYS A 354 25.41 3.99 -5.15
N SER A 355 25.33 2.71 -5.51
CA SER A 355 25.46 2.28 -6.92
C SER A 355 24.22 2.64 -7.75
N MET A 356 23.02 2.54 -7.16
CA MET A 356 21.78 3.00 -7.80
C MET A 356 21.84 4.52 -8.02
N ALA A 357 22.24 5.29 -7.00
CA ALA A 357 22.32 6.76 -7.10
C ALA A 357 23.26 7.25 -8.21
N HIS A 358 24.46 6.67 -8.37
CA HIS A 358 25.34 7.00 -9.51
C HIS A 358 24.69 6.64 -10.86
N SER A 359 23.97 5.52 -10.92
CA SER A 359 23.29 5.09 -12.16
C SER A 359 22.14 6.03 -12.52
N ILE A 360 21.46 6.60 -11.51
CA ILE A 360 20.37 7.57 -11.67
C ILE A 360 20.92 8.95 -12.06
N ALA A 361 22.02 9.39 -11.44
CA ALA A 361 22.70 10.65 -11.76
C ALA A 361 23.19 10.73 -13.23
N ALA A 362 23.50 9.57 -13.83
CA ALA A 362 23.91 9.48 -15.24
C ALA A 362 22.75 9.55 -16.25
N LEU A 363 21.48 9.60 -15.81
CA LEU A 363 20.31 9.58 -16.69
C LEU A 363 20.01 10.95 -17.31
N LYS A 364 20.64 11.24 -18.46
CA LYS A 364 20.48 12.49 -19.22
C LYS A 364 19.05 12.83 -19.68
N HIS A 365 18.11 11.89 -19.59
CA HIS A 365 16.71 12.05 -19.99
C HIS A 365 15.73 12.04 -18.82
N LEU A 366 16.20 11.93 -17.57
CA LEU A 366 15.35 11.90 -16.39
C LEU A 366 14.68 13.27 -16.19
N LYS A 367 13.35 13.32 -16.39
CA LYS A 367 12.51 14.51 -16.15
C LYS A 367 11.87 14.47 -14.76
N ALA A 368 11.62 13.27 -14.23
CA ALA A 368 10.88 13.07 -12.99
C ALA A 368 11.54 12.06 -12.04
N LEU A 369 11.68 12.46 -10.77
CA LEU A 369 12.22 11.61 -9.71
C LEU A 369 11.33 11.66 -8.45
N ARG A 370 10.89 10.49 -7.99
CA ARG A 370 10.40 10.28 -6.62
C ARG A 370 11.31 9.37 -5.82
N VAL A 371 11.70 9.84 -4.63
CA VAL A 371 12.41 9.08 -3.61
C VAL A 371 11.55 9.04 -2.36
N THR A 372 11.12 7.83 -1.96
CA THR A 372 10.31 7.61 -0.76
C THR A 372 11.06 6.69 0.20
N ASP A 373 11.71 7.26 1.23
CA ASP A 373 12.45 6.45 2.20
C ASP A 373 11.47 5.65 3.08
N SER A 374 11.43 4.33 2.84
CA SER A 374 10.66 3.42 3.66
C SER A 374 11.19 3.41 5.10
N CYS A 375 10.33 3.06 6.07
CA CYS A 375 10.71 2.97 7.49
C CYS A 375 11.77 1.88 7.81
N THR A 376 12.44 1.32 6.81
CA THR A 376 13.59 0.42 6.93
C THR A 376 14.94 1.15 6.98
N GLY A 377 14.97 2.48 6.82
CA GLY A 377 16.18 3.31 6.98
C GLY A 377 17.27 3.02 5.94
N CYS A 378 16.86 2.60 4.74
CA CYS A 378 17.79 2.20 3.68
C CYS A 378 18.47 3.39 2.99
N ILE A 379 17.83 4.57 3.01
CA ILE A 379 18.34 5.75 2.31
C ILE A 379 19.03 6.69 3.29
N THR A 380 20.35 6.79 3.15
CA THR A 380 21.23 7.66 3.95
C THR A 380 21.84 8.75 3.08
N ASP A 381 22.24 9.88 3.67
CA ASP A 381 22.91 11.01 2.99
C ASP A 381 24.04 10.52 2.04
N ASN A 382 24.99 9.74 2.58
CA ASN A 382 26.10 9.12 1.82
C ASN A 382 25.70 8.15 0.68
N ASN A 383 24.47 7.61 0.69
CA ASN A 383 23.93 6.79 -0.41
C ASN A 383 23.25 7.67 -1.47
N ALA A 384 22.66 8.79 -1.05
CA ALA A 384 21.94 9.73 -1.90
C ALA A 384 22.84 10.78 -2.55
N PHE A 385 24.01 11.08 -1.99
CA PHE A 385 24.97 12.09 -2.47
C PHE A 385 25.11 12.18 -4.01
N PRO A 386 25.25 11.08 -4.78
CA PRO A 386 25.43 11.18 -6.24
C PRO A 386 24.25 11.85 -6.97
N LEU A 387 23.05 11.84 -6.37
CA LEU A 387 21.87 12.51 -6.94
C LEU A 387 22.02 14.03 -7.00
N SER A 388 22.95 14.64 -6.24
CA SER A 388 23.23 16.09 -6.30
C SER A 388 23.68 16.56 -7.69
N GLN A 389 24.18 15.65 -8.53
CA GLN A 389 24.59 15.94 -9.91
C GLN A 389 23.40 16.18 -10.86
N LEU A 390 22.20 15.73 -10.49
CA LEU A 390 20.98 15.94 -11.28
C LEU A 390 20.71 17.43 -11.48
N SER A 391 20.06 17.74 -12.61
CA SER A 391 19.75 19.10 -13.03
C SER A 391 18.62 19.07 -14.07
N GLY A 392 17.83 20.14 -14.16
CA GLY A 392 16.78 20.27 -15.17
C GLY A 392 15.56 19.39 -14.93
N LEU A 393 15.32 18.94 -13.68
CA LEU A 393 14.14 18.13 -13.36
C LEU A 393 12.85 18.96 -13.47
N GLN A 394 11.81 18.33 -13.99
CA GLN A 394 10.46 18.91 -14.11
C GLN A 394 9.57 18.50 -12.95
N HIS A 395 9.77 17.32 -12.38
CA HIS A 395 8.94 16.76 -11.32
C HIS A 395 9.79 16.14 -10.21
N LEU A 396 9.68 16.67 -8.99
CA LEU A 396 10.45 16.19 -7.85
C LEU A 396 9.53 15.84 -6.67
N ALA A 397 9.69 14.64 -6.12
CA ALA A 397 8.99 14.20 -4.92
C ALA A 397 9.94 13.52 -3.94
N PHE A 398 10.11 14.11 -2.75
CA PHE A 398 10.94 13.58 -1.67
C PHE A 398 10.10 13.32 -0.43
N HIS A 399 9.97 12.05 -0.05
CA HIS A 399 9.26 11.64 1.17
C HIS A 399 10.26 11.04 2.15
N ALA A 400 10.62 11.83 3.17
CA ALA A 400 11.59 11.44 4.19
C ALA A 400 10.97 10.54 5.27
N GLY A 401 11.67 9.46 5.60
CA GLY A 401 11.42 8.65 6.79
C GLY A 401 11.94 9.32 8.08
N MET A 402 11.58 8.77 9.24
CA MET A 402 11.86 9.37 10.57
C MET A 402 13.34 9.52 10.92
N PHE A 403 14.22 8.83 10.20
CA PHE A 403 15.68 8.86 10.37
C PHE A 403 16.41 9.20 9.05
N SER A 404 15.70 9.83 8.11
CA SER A 404 16.19 10.00 6.73
C SER A 404 17.06 11.24 6.58
N GLY A 405 18.37 11.02 6.37
CA GLY A 405 19.33 12.08 6.06
C GLY A 405 19.17 12.74 4.69
N LEU A 406 18.03 12.57 4.01
CA LEU A 406 17.76 13.12 2.67
C LEU A 406 17.42 14.62 2.68
N VAL A 407 16.71 15.07 3.72
CA VAL A 407 16.20 16.45 3.82
C VAL A 407 17.06 17.29 4.78
N THR A 408 17.54 16.67 5.87
CA THR A 408 18.38 17.31 6.90
C THR A 408 19.81 16.75 6.87
N GLY A 409 20.29 16.35 5.70
CA GLY A 409 21.62 15.78 5.48
C GLY A 409 22.70 16.87 5.51
N ARG A 410 23.91 16.53 5.99
CA ARG A 410 25.05 17.47 5.96
C ARG A 410 25.48 17.81 4.54
N GLN A 411 25.18 16.94 3.57
CA GLN A 411 25.47 17.16 2.16
C GLN A 411 24.37 17.95 1.43
N LYS A 412 23.30 18.39 2.12
CA LYS A 412 22.22 19.25 1.59
C LYS A 412 21.64 18.80 0.23
N VAL A 413 21.63 17.49 -0.04
CA VAL A 413 21.41 16.89 -1.38
C VAL A 413 20.12 17.37 -2.05
N LEU A 414 19.02 17.52 -1.30
CA LEU A 414 17.76 18.06 -1.83
C LEU A 414 17.91 19.49 -2.36
N GLN A 415 18.62 20.37 -1.63
CA GLN A 415 18.85 21.75 -2.04
C GLN A 415 19.67 21.82 -3.33
N THR A 416 20.72 21.01 -3.46
CA THR A 416 21.53 20.96 -4.68
C THR A 416 20.69 20.56 -5.90
N ILE A 417 19.79 19.58 -5.76
CA ILE A 417 18.87 19.16 -6.85
C ILE A 417 17.87 20.27 -7.21
N LEU A 418 17.37 21.00 -6.21
CA LEU A 418 16.43 22.12 -6.38
C LEU A 418 17.07 23.33 -7.09
N ALA A 419 18.24 23.78 -6.61
CA ALA A 419 18.99 24.90 -7.20
C ALA A 419 19.42 24.59 -8.65
N ARG A 420 19.69 23.32 -8.97
CA ARG A 420 20.01 22.87 -10.33
C ARG A 420 18.78 22.64 -11.22
N SER A 421 17.58 22.99 -10.76
CA SER A 421 16.29 22.76 -11.46
C SER A 421 15.32 23.95 -11.37
N LEU A 422 15.75 25.14 -10.91
CA LEU A 422 14.90 26.31 -10.62
C LEU A 422 13.93 26.65 -11.77
N SER A 423 14.46 26.78 -12.97
CA SER A 423 13.74 27.18 -14.19
C SER A 423 13.00 26.04 -14.91
N THR A 424 13.12 24.79 -14.44
CA THR A 424 12.46 23.61 -15.04
C THR A 424 11.40 22.98 -14.15
N LEU A 425 11.49 23.15 -12.82
CA LEU A 425 10.69 22.41 -11.85
C LEU A 425 9.22 22.85 -11.85
N MET A 426 8.36 22.05 -12.49
CA MET A 426 6.91 22.29 -12.57
C MET A 426 6.15 21.78 -11.34
N THR A 427 6.62 20.71 -10.69
CA THR A 427 5.94 20.13 -9.51
C THR A 427 6.92 19.72 -8.41
N LEU A 428 6.67 20.16 -7.18
CA LEU A 428 7.44 19.82 -5.99
C LEU A 428 6.55 19.19 -4.91
N ASP A 429 6.91 17.99 -4.42
CA ASP A 429 6.25 17.30 -3.31
C ASP A 429 7.27 16.96 -2.20
N VAL A 430 7.29 17.76 -1.14
CA VAL A 430 8.17 17.56 0.03
C VAL A 430 7.34 17.09 1.21
N ARG A 431 7.49 15.80 1.54
CA ARG A 431 7.02 15.24 2.79
C ARG A 431 8.18 15.09 3.77
N ALA A 432 8.17 15.94 4.77
CA ALA A 432 9.00 15.83 5.96
C ALA A 432 8.13 15.35 7.13
N LEU A 433 8.74 14.87 8.22
CA LEU A 433 7.99 14.52 9.44
C LEU A 433 8.10 15.66 10.46
N ARG A 434 7.21 15.68 11.47
CA ARG A 434 6.97 16.76 12.46
C ARG A 434 8.22 17.31 13.22
N TYR A 435 9.41 16.80 12.95
CA TYR A 435 10.70 17.15 13.57
C TYR A 435 11.75 17.73 12.60
N SER A 436 11.45 17.86 11.30
CA SER A 436 12.43 18.38 10.32
C SER A 436 12.80 19.83 10.55
N SER A 437 14.05 20.19 10.21
CA SER A 437 14.45 21.57 9.98
C SER A 437 13.87 22.11 8.67
N ASN A 438 14.13 23.39 8.42
CA ASN A 438 13.84 24.07 7.18
C ASN A 438 14.64 23.44 6.02
N PHE A 439 13.97 22.94 4.97
CA PHE A 439 14.66 22.32 3.84
C PHE A 439 15.26 23.34 2.85
N LEU A 440 15.03 24.64 3.06
CA LEU A 440 15.59 25.78 2.31
C LEU A 440 16.58 26.61 3.16
N GLU A 441 17.01 26.09 4.31
CA GLU A 441 18.05 26.66 5.17
C GLU A 441 19.35 26.90 4.37
N ASP A 442 19.83 28.14 4.32
CA ASP A 442 20.94 28.62 3.46
C ASP A 442 20.82 28.18 1.99
N PHE A 443 19.62 28.32 1.40
CA PHE A 443 19.38 27.97 -0.01
C PHE A 443 19.98 28.99 -0.99
N GLU A 444 20.14 30.26 -0.60
CA GLU A 444 20.69 31.31 -1.47
C GLU A 444 22.16 31.04 -1.81
N ASP A 445 22.98 30.58 -0.85
CA ASP A 445 24.34 30.06 -1.06
C ASP A 445 24.40 29.00 -2.18
N ARG A 446 23.35 28.18 -2.32
CA ARG A 446 23.25 27.12 -3.33
C ARG A 446 22.74 27.60 -4.68
N ILE A 447 22.12 28.77 -4.71
CA ILE A 447 21.79 29.47 -5.96
C ILE A 447 23.05 30.20 -6.45
N GLU A 448 23.77 30.91 -5.57
CA GLU A 448 25.04 31.57 -5.91
C GLU A 448 26.08 30.57 -6.47
N GLU A 449 26.15 29.36 -5.90
CA GLU A 449 27.03 28.27 -6.36
C GLU A 449 26.71 27.75 -7.78
N HIS A 450 25.50 27.96 -8.32
CA HIS A 450 24.98 27.20 -9.47
C HIS A 450 24.28 28.02 -10.57
N ASP A 451 23.59 29.10 -10.21
CA ASP A 451 22.78 29.96 -11.09
C ASP A 451 22.67 31.37 -10.45
N PRO A 452 23.78 32.14 -10.33
CA PRO A 452 23.79 33.41 -9.60
C PRO A 452 22.86 34.46 -10.22
N ASP A 453 22.62 34.40 -11.54
CA ASP A 453 21.66 35.27 -12.24
C ASP A 453 20.20 35.05 -11.75
N ALA A 454 19.91 33.91 -11.11
CA ALA A 454 18.61 33.65 -10.50
C ALA A 454 18.39 34.38 -9.16
N LEU A 455 19.43 34.92 -8.51
CA LEU A 455 19.28 35.72 -7.27
C LEU A 455 18.55 37.04 -7.51
N GLU A 456 18.65 37.59 -8.73
CA GLU A 456 17.95 38.81 -9.16
C GLU A 456 16.46 38.57 -9.50
N GLN A 457 16.00 37.31 -9.50
CA GLN A 457 14.58 37.00 -9.74
C GLN A 457 13.73 37.27 -8.49
N PRO A 458 12.50 37.81 -8.62
CA PRO A 458 11.62 38.01 -7.48
C PRO A 458 11.19 36.68 -6.84
N HIS A 459 11.16 35.60 -7.63
CA HIS A 459 10.91 34.23 -7.18
C HIS A 459 11.76 33.23 -7.96
N TYR A 460 12.45 32.34 -7.26
CA TYR A 460 13.43 31.42 -7.85
C TYR A 460 12.80 30.30 -8.69
N PHE A 461 11.68 29.69 -8.25
CA PHE A 461 11.04 28.57 -8.96
C PHE A 461 10.04 29.04 -10.04
N THR A 462 10.52 29.75 -11.06
CA THR A 462 9.70 30.40 -12.10
C THR A 462 8.74 29.44 -12.84
N ALA A 463 9.15 28.19 -13.05
CA ALA A 463 8.34 27.16 -13.72
C ALA A 463 7.26 26.50 -12.85
N LEU A 464 7.27 26.70 -11.53
CA LEU A 464 6.48 25.89 -10.59
C LEU A 464 4.97 26.12 -10.73
N LYS A 465 4.20 25.02 -10.84
CA LYS A 465 2.73 25.03 -10.93
C LYS A 465 2.04 24.09 -9.93
N SER A 466 2.77 23.22 -9.24
CA SER A 466 2.22 22.38 -8.16
C SER A 466 3.16 22.30 -6.97
N LEU A 467 2.64 22.61 -5.77
CA LEU A 467 3.36 22.46 -4.50
C LEU A 467 2.59 21.54 -3.55
N THR A 468 3.26 20.49 -3.05
CA THR A 468 2.81 19.68 -1.93
C THR A 468 3.79 19.81 -0.77
N LEU A 469 3.29 20.27 0.37
CA LEU A 469 4.00 20.26 1.65
C LEU A 469 3.26 19.33 2.61
N THR A 470 3.96 18.35 3.17
CA THR A 470 3.39 17.40 4.13
C THR A 470 4.25 17.31 5.38
N GLY A 471 3.65 17.48 6.58
CA GLY A 471 4.28 17.20 7.88
C GLY A 471 5.14 18.31 8.50
N HIS A 472 5.24 19.47 7.85
CA HIS A 472 6.09 20.61 8.27
C HIS A 472 5.52 21.37 9.49
N CYS A 473 6.40 21.99 10.28
CA CYS A 473 6.06 22.77 11.49
C CYS A 473 6.49 24.23 11.30
N TRP A 474 5.70 25.17 11.84
CA TRP A 474 5.75 26.60 11.54
C TRP A 474 5.95 27.47 12.81
N GLU A 475 6.53 26.89 13.86
CA GLU A 475 6.68 27.48 15.20
C GLU A 475 8.16 27.50 15.63
N GLY A 476 8.57 28.55 16.34
CA GLY A 476 9.97 28.79 16.73
C GLY A 476 10.86 29.14 15.54
N GLU A 477 12.15 28.80 15.61
CA GLU A 477 13.15 29.00 14.53
C GLU A 477 12.70 28.40 13.18
N ARG A 478 11.81 27.41 13.20
CA ARG A 478 11.25 26.77 12.00
C ARG A 478 10.29 27.68 11.21
N ALA A 479 9.87 28.81 11.79
CA ALA A 479 9.10 29.82 11.07
C ALA A 479 9.85 30.41 9.86
N LEU A 480 11.19 30.35 9.84
CA LEU A 480 12.02 30.79 8.70
C LEU A 480 11.67 30.05 7.39
N LEU A 481 11.17 28.81 7.46
CA LEU A 481 10.68 28.07 6.29
C LEU A 481 9.59 28.85 5.53
N TRP A 482 8.76 29.67 6.20
CA TRP A 482 7.80 30.53 5.49
C TRP A 482 8.51 31.65 4.72
N THR A 483 9.49 32.33 5.34
CA THR A 483 10.28 33.39 4.69
C THR A 483 10.92 32.89 3.41
N ASP A 484 11.57 31.72 3.48
CA ASP A 484 12.30 31.15 2.35
C ASP A 484 11.35 30.63 1.28
N LEU A 485 10.24 29.98 1.66
CA LEU A 485 9.19 29.60 0.70
C LEU A 485 8.60 30.82 -0.01
N ASN A 486 8.34 31.91 0.70
CA ASN A 486 7.78 33.15 0.15
C ASN A 486 8.76 33.88 -0.78
N LYS A 487 10.08 33.78 -0.53
CA LYS A 487 11.09 34.24 -1.50
C LYS A 487 11.15 33.29 -2.70
N CYS A 488 11.24 31.98 -2.48
CA CYS A 488 11.43 30.99 -3.52
C CYS A 488 10.24 30.80 -4.49
N ILE A 489 9.00 30.99 -4.02
CA ILE A 489 7.78 30.51 -4.71
C ILE A 489 6.75 31.62 -4.88
N ASP A 490 6.38 31.88 -6.13
CA ASP A 490 5.15 32.60 -6.47
C ASP A 490 3.92 31.72 -6.19
N PHE A 491 3.28 31.93 -5.04
CA PHE A 491 2.07 31.19 -4.67
C PHE A 491 0.84 31.54 -5.53
N LEU A 492 0.82 32.71 -6.18
CA LEU A 492 -0.28 33.13 -7.05
C LEU A 492 -0.24 32.41 -8.40
N GLN A 493 0.96 32.07 -8.90
CA GLN A 493 1.16 31.32 -10.15
C GLN A 493 1.07 29.79 -9.99
N LEU A 494 0.94 29.26 -8.77
CA LEU A 494 0.62 27.85 -8.54
C LEU A 494 -0.78 27.52 -9.07
N ARG A 495 -0.95 26.36 -9.71
CA ARG A 495 -2.24 25.79 -10.12
C ARG A 495 -2.78 24.76 -9.13
N GLU A 496 -1.89 24.10 -8.40
CA GLU A 496 -2.22 23.10 -7.37
C GLU A 496 -1.40 23.34 -6.09
N LEU A 497 -2.09 23.48 -4.96
CA LEU A 497 -1.48 23.60 -3.64
C LEU A 497 -2.04 22.52 -2.71
N LYS A 498 -1.15 21.84 -1.99
CA LYS A 498 -1.51 20.80 -1.02
C LYS A 498 -0.71 20.96 0.27
N LEU A 499 -1.42 21.21 1.36
CA LEU A 499 -0.88 21.45 2.70
C LEU A 499 -1.46 20.39 3.64
N THR A 500 -0.65 19.40 4.05
CA THR A 500 -1.17 18.24 4.80
C THR A 500 -0.33 17.82 6.00
N GLN A 501 -0.96 17.18 6.99
CA GLN A 501 -0.36 16.76 8.27
C GLN A 501 0.38 17.91 8.98
N LEU A 502 -0.17 19.13 8.89
CA LEU A 502 0.48 20.36 9.33
C LEU A 502 0.82 20.33 10.82
N GLY A 503 2.01 20.79 11.16
CA GLY A 503 2.44 20.99 12.54
C GLY A 503 1.92 22.31 13.13
N LYS A 504 2.31 22.56 14.38
CA LYS A 504 2.00 23.81 15.10
C LYS A 504 2.47 25.05 14.32
N GLY A 505 1.82 26.18 14.60
CA GLY A 505 2.11 27.47 13.97
C GLY A 505 1.44 27.67 12.59
N ASN A 506 0.70 26.69 12.07
CA ASN A 506 -0.03 26.76 10.79
C ASN A 506 -0.87 28.04 10.59
N VAL A 507 -1.42 28.62 11.66
CA VAL A 507 -2.13 29.91 11.65
C VAL A 507 -1.28 31.05 11.07
N ILE A 508 0.05 31.03 11.24
CA ILE A 508 0.98 32.02 10.67
C ILE A 508 1.02 31.89 9.14
N LEU A 509 1.16 30.66 8.62
CA LEU A 509 1.11 30.37 7.19
C LEU A 509 -0.20 30.86 6.57
N PHE A 510 -1.34 30.48 7.15
CA PHE A 510 -2.65 30.83 6.58
C PHE A 510 -2.96 32.32 6.63
N LYS A 511 -2.48 33.08 7.63
CA LYS A 511 -2.60 34.54 7.65
C LYS A 511 -1.79 35.24 6.54
N HIS A 512 -0.60 34.74 6.21
CA HIS A 512 0.16 35.29 5.09
C HIS A 512 -0.44 34.92 3.74
N LEU A 513 -0.98 33.70 3.60
CA LEU A 513 -1.71 33.31 2.39
C LEU A 513 -3.04 34.08 2.24
N GLU A 514 -3.76 34.35 3.33
CA GLU A 514 -4.93 35.24 3.39
C GLU A 514 -4.58 36.64 2.84
N ASP A 515 -3.53 37.26 3.37
CA ASP A 515 -3.07 38.60 2.98
C ASP A 515 -2.57 38.67 1.53
N LEU A 516 -1.75 37.69 1.11
CA LEU A 516 -1.19 37.61 -0.25
C LEU A 516 -2.30 37.44 -1.32
N PHE A 517 -3.23 36.51 -1.10
CA PHE A 517 -4.33 36.28 -2.06
C PHE A 517 -5.40 37.38 -1.98
N GLY A 518 -5.60 38.00 -0.81
CA GLY A 518 -6.56 39.10 -0.62
C GLY A 518 -6.12 40.44 -1.20
N LYS A 519 -4.80 40.65 -1.38
CA LYS A 519 -4.22 41.83 -2.06
C LYS A 519 -4.01 41.63 -3.56
N ALA A 520 -3.97 40.39 -4.05
CA ALA A 520 -3.75 40.08 -5.45
C ALA A 520 -4.96 40.45 -6.32
N ASP A 521 -4.71 40.89 -7.56
CA ASP A 521 -5.79 40.97 -8.57
C ASP A 521 -6.30 39.55 -8.88
N LYS A 522 -7.62 39.40 -9.02
CA LYS A 522 -8.27 38.11 -9.28
C LYS A 522 -7.84 37.47 -10.60
N GLY A 523 -7.46 38.26 -11.61
CA GLY A 523 -6.92 37.77 -12.88
C GLY A 523 -5.54 37.12 -12.73
N SER A 524 -4.74 37.57 -11.75
CA SER A 524 -3.40 37.01 -11.49
C SER A 524 -3.45 35.60 -10.90
N ILE A 525 -4.44 35.28 -10.07
CA ILE A 525 -4.51 34.05 -9.27
C ILE A 525 -4.74 32.83 -10.16
N GLN A 526 -3.73 31.96 -10.29
CA GLN A 526 -3.76 30.73 -11.09
C GLN A 526 -4.18 29.47 -10.31
N LEU A 527 -4.42 29.57 -8.99
CA LEU A 527 -4.77 28.42 -8.17
C LEU A 527 -6.12 27.82 -8.58
N ARG A 528 -6.15 26.53 -8.96
CA ARG A 528 -7.38 25.82 -9.40
C ARG A 528 -7.67 24.59 -8.54
N LYS A 529 -6.68 24.01 -7.87
CA LYS A 529 -6.83 22.87 -6.97
C LYS A 529 -6.22 23.19 -5.62
N LEU A 530 -6.96 22.97 -4.54
CA LEU A 530 -6.46 23.13 -3.18
C LEU A 530 -6.76 21.86 -2.36
N SER A 531 -5.79 21.47 -1.53
CA SER A 531 -5.96 20.42 -0.53
C SER A 531 -5.43 20.92 0.81
N VAL A 532 -6.30 21.08 1.80
CA VAL A 532 -5.92 21.57 3.13
C VAL A 532 -6.32 20.55 4.19
N ASP A 533 -5.43 20.37 5.15
CA ASP A 533 -5.64 19.57 6.36
C ASP A 533 -6.14 20.45 7.50
N MET A 534 -7.19 19.96 8.14
CA MET A 534 -8.02 20.60 9.15
C MET A 534 -8.10 19.72 10.41
N ASP A 535 -7.17 18.77 10.59
CA ASP A 535 -6.81 18.21 11.90
C ASP A 535 -6.35 19.35 12.80
N ALA A 536 -7.22 19.76 13.71
CA ALA A 536 -6.96 20.88 14.62
C ALA A 536 -6.33 20.42 15.96
N ASP A 537 -6.35 19.12 16.27
CA ASP A 537 -5.98 18.50 17.57
C ASP A 537 -6.61 19.22 18.80
N GLN A 538 -7.83 19.77 18.63
CA GLN A 538 -8.50 20.60 19.63
C GLN A 538 -9.41 19.81 20.60
N PRO A 539 -9.61 20.30 21.83
CA PRO A 539 -10.37 19.58 22.86
C PRO A 539 -11.89 19.60 22.65
N ASN A 540 -12.43 20.56 21.88
CA ASN A 540 -13.88 20.70 21.65
C ASN A 540 -14.17 21.45 20.32
N PRO A 541 -15.42 21.43 19.82
CA PRO A 541 -15.78 22.07 18.54
C PRO A 541 -15.61 23.59 18.48
N VAL A 542 -15.73 24.32 19.59
CA VAL A 542 -15.57 25.79 19.60
C VAL A 542 -14.10 26.15 19.36
N ALA A 543 -13.19 25.49 20.09
CA ALA A 543 -11.75 25.64 19.89
C ALA A 543 -11.31 25.20 18.47
N SER A 544 -11.99 24.21 17.87
CA SER A 544 -11.78 23.82 16.47
C SER A 544 -12.10 24.96 15.50
N GLU A 545 -13.29 25.57 15.60
CA GLU A 545 -13.65 26.72 14.75
C GLU A 545 -12.69 27.92 14.93
N GLU A 546 -12.23 28.19 16.16
CA GLU A 546 -11.24 29.25 16.43
C GLU A 546 -9.86 28.95 15.80
N HIS A 547 -9.42 27.69 15.79
CA HIS A 547 -8.19 27.27 15.13
C HIS A 547 -8.30 27.33 13.60
N LEU A 548 -9.41 26.83 13.06
CA LEU A 548 -9.69 26.77 11.62
C LEU A 548 -10.02 28.13 11.00
N GLU A 549 -10.25 29.17 11.80
CA GLU A 549 -10.55 30.54 11.37
C GLU A 549 -9.60 31.07 10.29
N SER A 550 -8.29 30.87 10.47
CA SER A 550 -7.28 31.32 9.51
C SER A 550 -7.40 30.60 8.15
N ILE A 551 -7.79 29.33 8.16
CA ILE A 551 -8.05 28.55 6.94
C ILE A 551 -9.33 29.04 6.27
N TYR A 552 -10.38 29.31 7.04
CA TYR A 552 -11.64 29.86 6.52
C TYR A 552 -11.45 31.22 5.84
N ARG A 553 -10.57 32.08 6.37
CA ARG A 553 -10.27 33.38 5.75
C ARG A 553 -9.42 33.26 4.49
N PHE A 554 -8.36 32.43 4.51
CA PHE A 554 -7.58 32.14 3.30
C PHE A 554 -8.46 31.56 2.17
N LEU A 555 -9.32 30.60 2.47
CA LEU A 555 -10.27 30.06 1.50
C LEU A 555 -11.29 31.12 0.99
N ALA A 556 -11.55 32.18 1.76
CA ALA A 556 -12.48 33.24 1.39
C ALA A 556 -11.86 34.39 0.58
N SER A 557 -10.53 34.54 0.55
CA SER A 557 -9.87 35.67 -0.12
C SER A 557 -9.85 35.55 -1.64
N PHE A 558 -10.20 34.39 -2.21
CA PHE A 558 -10.24 34.16 -3.66
C PHE A 558 -11.36 33.17 -4.07
N ASP A 559 -11.81 33.24 -5.33
CA ASP A 559 -12.99 32.51 -5.83
C ASP A 559 -12.68 31.45 -6.92
N THR A 560 -11.40 31.27 -7.27
CA THR A 560 -10.98 30.63 -8.53
C THR A 560 -10.86 29.09 -8.51
N LEU A 561 -11.22 28.40 -7.42
CA LEU A 561 -11.07 26.95 -7.30
C LEU A 561 -12.02 26.13 -8.19
N THR A 562 -11.47 25.03 -8.71
CA THR A 562 -12.17 23.97 -9.44
C THR A 562 -12.17 22.62 -8.68
N SER A 563 -11.22 22.41 -7.77
CA SER A 563 -11.21 21.26 -6.87
C SER A 563 -10.74 21.65 -5.47
N LEU A 564 -11.47 21.19 -4.45
CA LEU A 564 -11.15 21.39 -3.04
C LEU A 564 -11.20 20.06 -2.30
N ASN A 565 -10.10 19.70 -1.66
CA ASN A 565 -10.02 18.58 -0.73
C ASN A 565 -9.85 19.13 0.70
N LEU A 566 -10.73 18.71 1.61
CA LEU A 566 -10.65 19.04 3.03
C LEU A 566 -10.34 17.75 3.80
N LEU A 567 -9.21 17.71 4.48
CA LEU A 567 -8.70 16.54 5.19
C LEU A 567 -8.93 16.69 6.70
N GLU A 568 -9.34 15.61 7.36
CA GLU A 568 -9.49 15.47 8.81
C GLU A 568 -10.35 16.55 9.52
N HIS A 569 -11.19 17.29 8.79
CA HIS A 569 -12.03 18.36 9.33
C HIS A 569 -12.92 17.90 10.49
N ASN A 570 -12.80 18.60 11.63
CA ASN A 570 -13.44 18.28 12.91
C ASN A 570 -13.05 16.91 13.50
N VAL A 571 -11.87 16.36 13.20
CA VAL A 571 -11.33 15.22 13.96
C VAL A 571 -10.94 15.67 15.38
N PHE A 572 -11.64 15.14 16.39
CA PHE A 572 -11.36 15.36 17.81
C PHE A 572 -10.62 14.19 18.45
N TYR A 573 -9.95 14.43 19.57
CA TYR A 573 -9.20 13.42 20.30
C TYR A 573 -10.07 12.21 20.70
N ARG A 574 -9.53 10.99 20.53
CA ARG A 574 -10.25 9.71 20.69
C ARG A 574 -10.93 9.50 22.06
N ASN A 575 -10.56 10.28 23.08
CA ASN A 575 -11.16 10.25 24.41
C ASN A 575 -12.47 11.04 24.47
N VAL A 576 -12.61 12.13 23.70
CA VAL A 576 -13.81 13.00 23.71
C VAL A 576 -15.02 12.26 23.14
N CYS A 577 -14.82 11.55 22.02
CA CYS A 577 -15.84 10.74 21.34
C CYS A 577 -16.17 9.40 22.03
N ARG A 578 -15.75 9.22 23.30
CA ARG A 578 -16.20 8.10 24.17
C ARG A 578 -17.22 8.51 25.22
N ASN A 579 -17.45 9.81 25.44
CA ASN A 579 -18.51 10.28 26.31
C ASN A 579 -19.86 10.18 25.59
N SER A 580 -20.93 9.90 26.34
CA SER A 580 -22.31 9.82 25.84
C SER A 580 -22.81 11.12 25.21
N ASP A 581 -22.24 12.24 25.64
CA ASP A 581 -22.80 13.58 25.43
C ASP A 581 -22.18 14.29 24.20
N PHE A 582 -21.33 13.59 23.44
CA PHE A 582 -20.73 14.14 22.24
C PHE A 582 -21.75 14.25 21.10
N VAL A 583 -22.24 15.47 20.85
CA VAL A 583 -23.04 15.81 19.67
C VAL A 583 -22.11 16.08 18.48
N ASN A 584 -22.42 15.47 17.34
CA ASN A 584 -21.71 15.73 16.08
C ASN A 584 -21.89 17.20 15.62
N PRO A 585 -20.82 18.01 15.50
CA PRO A 585 -20.93 19.40 15.03
C PRO A 585 -21.15 19.52 13.52
N GLY A 586 -20.94 18.43 12.75
CA GLY A 586 -21.07 18.42 11.29
C GLY A 586 -20.08 19.37 10.60
N LEU A 587 -20.59 20.10 9.59
CA LEU A 587 -19.86 21.16 8.89
C LEU A 587 -20.41 22.52 9.32
N SER A 588 -19.56 23.42 9.80
CA SER A 588 -20.02 24.72 10.26
C SER A 588 -20.61 25.57 9.12
N ARG A 589 -21.57 26.45 9.45
CA ARG A 589 -22.14 27.40 8.48
C ARG A 589 -21.05 28.25 7.83
N ARG A 590 -19.95 28.54 8.56
CA ARG A 590 -18.84 29.34 8.06
C ARG A 590 -18.08 28.62 6.96
N LEU A 591 -17.69 27.36 7.18
CA LEU A 591 -17.07 26.55 6.13
C LEU A 591 -18.00 26.40 4.92
N GLN A 592 -19.31 26.17 5.15
CA GLN A 592 -20.28 26.09 4.07
C GLN A 592 -20.32 27.37 3.22
N GLN A 593 -20.40 28.55 3.86
CA GLN A 593 -20.42 29.86 3.21
C GLN A 593 -19.16 30.13 2.39
N VAL A 594 -17.99 29.76 2.93
CA VAL A 594 -16.70 29.96 2.27
C VAL A 594 -16.57 29.06 1.04
N VAL A 595 -16.88 27.77 1.15
CA VAL A 595 -16.80 26.82 0.02
C VAL A 595 -17.71 27.22 -1.14
N ILE A 596 -18.88 27.82 -0.88
CA ILE A 596 -19.80 28.26 -1.94
C ILE A 596 -19.41 29.58 -2.63
N ILE A 597 -18.30 30.23 -2.23
CA ILE A 597 -17.71 31.35 -3.00
C ILE A 597 -17.18 30.84 -4.34
N HIS A 598 -16.58 29.64 -4.38
CA HIS A 598 -15.99 29.06 -5.57
C HIS A 598 -17.05 28.53 -6.56
N LYS A 599 -17.75 29.41 -7.29
CA LYS A 599 -18.82 29.05 -8.23
C LYS A 599 -18.40 28.15 -9.41
N HIS A 600 -17.10 27.90 -9.56
CA HIS A 600 -16.54 27.01 -10.58
C HIS A 600 -16.03 25.67 -10.03
N LEU A 601 -16.30 25.36 -8.75
CA LEU A 601 -15.91 24.11 -8.13
C LEU A 601 -16.59 22.90 -8.80
N GLU A 602 -15.79 22.02 -9.38
CA GLU A 602 -16.21 20.74 -9.97
C GLU A 602 -16.04 19.55 -9.03
N SER A 603 -15.18 19.68 -8.01
CA SER A 603 -14.85 18.59 -7.08
C SER A 603 -14.74 19.11 -5.64
N LEU A 604 -15.56 18.56 -4.74
CA LEU A 604 -15.51 18.82 -3.30
C LEU A 604 -15.36 17.48 -2.56
N GLN A 605 -14.30 17.31 -1.77
CA GLN A 605 -14.00 16.02 -1.16
C GLN A 605 -13.56 16.15 0.31
N PHE A 606 -14.38 15.64 1.23
CA PHE A 606 -14.06 15.50 2.66
C PHE A 606 -13.41 14.14 2.90
N LYS A 607 -12.17 14.13 3.43
CA LYS A 607 -11.31 12.94 3.50
C LYS A 607 -10.80 12.71 4.91
N TYR A 608 -10.78 11.45 5.35
CA TYR A 608 -10.38 11.07 6.70
C TYR A 608 -9.48 9.82 6.71
N GLN A 609 -8.36 9.88 7.44
CA GLN A 609 -7.28 8.88 7.44
C GLN A 609 -7.41 7.87 8.59
N GLY A 610 -8.45 7.04 8.56
CA GLY A 610 -8.63 5.95 9.55
C GLY A 610 -9.15 6.39 10.92
N HIS A 611 -9.46 7.68 11.07
CA HIS A 611 -10.35 8.18 12.11
C HIS A 611 -11.81 7.88 11.68
N ALA A 612 -12.69 7.61 12.65
CA ALA A 612 -14.12 7.57 12.36
C ALA A 612 -14.55 9.00 11.98
N PRO A 613 -15.20 9.21 10.82
CA PRO A 613 -15.58 10.54 10.38
C PRO A 613 -16.71 11.08 11.25
N TYR A 614 -16.82 12.41 11.27
CA TYR A 614 -18.04 13.06 11.71
C TYR A 614 -18.96 13.24 10.50
N TYR A 615 -20.21 12.81 10.65
CA TYR A 615 -21.19 12.75 9.56
C TYR A 615 -21.56 14.17 9.09
N VAL A 616 -21.86 14.31 7.80
CA VAL A 616 -22.38 15.55 7.22
C VAL A 616 -23.90 15.45 7.07
N SER A 617 -24.64 16.37 7.69
CA SER A 617 -26.12 16.41 7.62
C SER A 617 -26.61 16.74 6.21
N ALA A 618 -27.79 16.24 5.84
CA ALA A 618 -28.36 16.50 4.51
C ALA A 618 -28.55 18.01 4.23
N GLN A 619 -28.80 18.82 5.26
CA GLN A 619 -28.92 20.28 5.14
C GLN A 619 -27.61 20.95 4.66
N ALA A 620 -26.45 20.52 5.18
CA ALA A 620 -25.16 21.03 4.73
C ALA A 620 -24.85 20.61 3.27
N ILE A 621 -25.26 19.40 2.89
CA ILE A 621 -25.20 18.94 1.49
C ILE A 621 -26.16 19.73 0.60
N GLU A 622 -27.33 20.12 1.08
CA GLU A 622 -28.29 20.94 0.34
C GLU A 622 -27.68 22.30 -0.04
N VAL A 623 -26.95 22.93 0.88
CA VAL A 623 -26.25 24.20 0.62
C VAL A 623 -25.25 24.05 -0.52
N PHE A 624 -24.40 23.02 -0.53
CA PHE A 624 -23.44 22.79 -1.62
C PHE A 624 -24.13 22.46 -2.95
N THR A 625 -25.07 21.52 -2.93
CA THR A 625 -25.74 20.99 -4.14
C THR A 625 -26.61 22.05 -4.84
N LYS A 626 -27.16 23.03 -4.10
CA LYS A 626 -27.85 24.19 -4.67
C LYS A 626 -26.92 25.33 -5.13
N ASN A 627 -25.74 25.50 -4.52
CA ASN A 627 -24.88 26.68 -4.76
C ASN A 627 -23.63 26.44 -5.64
N LEU A 628 -23.30 25.18 -5.94
CA LEU A 628 -22.14 24.79 -6.76
C LEU A 628 -22.59 24.20 -8.11
N PRO A 629 -22.96 25.02 -9.10
CA PRO A 629 -23.62 24.56 -10.33
C PRO A 629 -22.74 23.66 -11.21
N ARG A 630 -21.41 23.69 -11.03
CA ARG A 630 -20.45 22.85 -11.78
C ARG A 630 -20.04 21.56 -11.06
N LEU A 631 -20.57 21.28 -9.87
CA LEU A 631 -20.15 20.13 -9.05
C LEU A 631 -20.38 18.80 -9.77
N ARG A 632 -19.28 18.09 -10.05
CA ARG A 632 -19.21 16.78 -10.74
C ARG A 632 -18.76 15.65 -9.82
N ILE A 633 -17.98 15.95 -8.77
CA ILE A 633 -17.49 14.95 -7.81
C ILE A 633 -17.76 15.44 -6.38
N LEU A 634 -18.39 14.58 -5.57
CA LEU A 634 -18.63 14.83 -4.15
C LEU A 634 -18.17 13.62 -3.31
N GLU A 635 -17.30 13.84 -2.33
CA GLU A 635 -16.93 12.84 -1.32
C GLU A 635 -17.29 13.32 0.08
N ILE A 636 -18.12 12.53 0.79
CA ILE A 636 -18.72 12.89 2.09
C ILE A 636 -18.90 11.64 2.98
N ALA A 637 -19.01 11.85 4.30
CA ALA A 637 -19.46 10.84 5.25
C ALA A 637 -20.97 11.03 5.49
N PRO A 638 -21.85 10.11 5.05
CA PRO A 638 -23.30 10.28 5.13
C PRO A 638 -23.80 9.85 6.51
N ASP A 639 -24.73 10.61 7.10
CA ASP A 639 -25.44 10.14 8.30
C ASP A 639 -26.37 8.97 7.94
N ASP A 640 -26.13 7.81 8.57
CA ASP A 640 -26.90 6.58 8.34
C ASP A 640 -28.40 6.74 8.69
N SER A 641 -28.77 7.74 9.51
CA SER A 641 -30.17 8.01 9.89
C SER A 641 -30.94 8.91 8.91
N ASP A 642 -30.26 9.61 8.00
CA ASP A 642 -30.84 10.69 7.18
C ASP A 642 -30.64 10.48 5.66
N LEU A 643 -30.50 9.21 5.23
CA LEU A 643 -30.23 8.84 3.83
C LEU A 643 -31.30 9.36 2.85
N ASP A 644 -32.55 9.49 3.29
CA ASP A 644 -33.65 9.99 2.47
C ASP A 644 -33.58 11.51 2.25
N ALA A 645 -33.21 12.31 3.25
CA ALA A 645 -32.97 13.74 3.02
C ALA A 645 -31.66 13.96 2.27
N LEU A 646 -30.65 13.13 2.50
CA LEU A 646 -29.41 13.15 1.71
C LEU A 646 -29.69 12.90 0.23
N ALA A 647 -30.55 11.93 -0.11
CA ALA A 647 -30.99 11.70 -1.49
C ALA A 647 -31.73 12.91 -2.07
N ARG A 648 -32.60 13.58 -1.29
CA ARG A 648 -33.23 14.85 -1.68
C ARG A 648 -32.20 15.96 -1.94
N SER A 649 -31.22 16.14 -1.06
CA SER A 649 -30.14 17.12 -1.25
C SER A 649 -29.31 16.82 -2.51
N ILE A 650 -28.89 15.57 -2.70
CA ILE A 650 -28.12 15.14 -3.88
C ILE A 650 -28.91 15.40 -5.19
N SER A 651 -30.24 15.30 -5.18
CA SER A 651 -31.06 15.54 -6.37
C SER A 651 -30.95 16.95 -6.96
N TYR A 652 -30.57 17.97 -6.17
CA TYR A 652 -30.34 19.33 -6.68
C TYR A 652 -29.07 19.44 -7.54
N ALA A 653 -28.07 18.57 -7.33
CA ALA A 653 -26.78 18.61 -8.04
C ALA A 653 -26.85 17.94 -9.42
N LYS A 654 -27.60 18.56 -10.35
CA LYS A 654 -27.87 18.03 -11.70
C LYS A 654 -26.62 17.64 -12.51
N ASN A 655 -25.45 18.20 -12.21
CA ASN A 655 -24.17 17.93 -12.89
C ASN A 655 -23.28 16.87 -12.20
N LEU A 656 -23.72 16.32 -11.05
CA LEU A 656 -22.95 15.35 -10.29
C LEU A 656 -22.76 14.05 -11.09
N ARG A 657 -21.50 13.65 -11.29
CA ARG A 657 -21.11 12.42 -12.03
C ARG A 657 -20.57 11.32 -11.14
N THR A 658 -19.97 11.67 -10.00
CA THR A 658 -19.38 10.71 -9.06
C THR A 658 -19.68 11.10 -7.63
N LEU A 659 -20.28 10.18 -6.88
CA LEU A 659 -20.57 10.30 -5.45
C LEU A 659 -19.74 9.28 -4.66
N ILE A 660 -19.13 9.68 -3.55
CA ILE A 660 -18.17 8.87 -2.81
C ILE A 660 -18.49 8.89 -1.31
N PHE A 661 -18.74 7.72 -0.76
CA PHE A 661 -19.01 7.46 0.65
C PHE A 661 -17.95 6.49 1.21
N LYS A 662 -16.69 6.94 1.38
CA LYS A 662 -15.60 6.04 1.79
C LYS A 662 -15.76 5.51 3.22
N ASN A 663 -16.32 6.31 4.11
CA ASN A 663 -16.40 6.02 5.53
C ASN A 663 -17.87 6.08 5.96
N ILE A 664 -18.49 4.91 6.12
CA ILE A 664 -19.87 4.75 6.61
C ILE A 664 -19.80 4.04 7.98
N PRO A 665 -20.10 4.72 9.10
CA PRO A 665 -19.96 4.16 10.44
C PRO A 665 -20.87 2.98 10.81
N SER A 666 -22.11 2.88 10.28
CA SER A 666 -23.02 1.75 10.57
C SER A 666 -22.38 0.37 10.35
N TRP A 667 -21.52 0.24 9.34
CA TRP A 667 -20.80 -0.98 8.97
C TRP A 667 -19.81 -1.50 10.03
N LEU A 668 -19.51 -0.70 11.07
CA LEU A 668 -18.70 -1.14 12.21
C LEU A 668 -19.52 -1.87 13.29
N ARG A 669 -20.87 -1.84 13.24
CA ARG A 669 -21.71 -2.27 14.37
C ARG A 669 -22.61 -3.49 14.12
N GLU A 670 -23.32 -3.61 12.99
CA GLU A 670 -24.47 -4.54 12.92
C GLU A 670 -24.50 -5.59 11.78
N ASN A 671 -25.20 -6.69 12.08
CA ASN A 671 -25.69 -7.78 11.23
C ASN A 671 -24.78 -8.30 10.07
N ARG A 672 -24.08 -9.41 10.34
CA ARG A 672 -23.31 -10.19 9.34
C ARG A 672 -24.17 -11.03 8.36
N SER A 673 -25.48 -10.81 8.31
CA SER A 673 -26.48 -11.67 7.65
C SER A 673 -26.94 -11.16 6.27
N LYS A 674 -26.68 -9.89 5.95
CA LYS A 674 -26.92 -9.27 4.64
C LYS A 674 -25.64 -8.55 4.17
N ASP A 675 -25.52 -8.29 2.88
CA ASP A 675 -24.48 -7.38 2.37
C ASP A 675 -24.87 -5.93 2.74
N PRO A 676 -24.09 -5.23 3.59
CA PRO A 676 -24.46 -3.90 4.06
C PRO A 676 -24.12 -2.82 3.02
N VAL A 677 -23.32 -3.14 1.99
CA VAL A 677 -23.08 -2.27 0.84
C VAL A 677 -24.27 -2.31 -0.11
N GLN A 678 -24.79 -3.50 -0.40
CA GLN A 678 -26.01 -3.65 -1.20
C GLN A 678 -27.21 -3.01 -0.49
N THR A 679 -27.38 -3.24 0.81
CA THR A 679 -28.48 -2.68 1.60
C THR A 679 -28.49 -1.14 1.59
N PHE A 680 -27.31 -0.50 1.70
CA PHE A 680 -27.15 0.95 1.57
C PHE A 680 -27.54 1.45 0.16
N LEU A 681 -27.09 0.75 -0.88
CA LEU A 681 -27.37 1.11 -2.27
C LEU A 681 -28.85 0.96 -2.62
N ASP A 682 -29.50 -0.11 -2.20
CA ASP A 682 -30.92 -0.37 -2.43
C ASP A 682 -31.79 0.78 -1.86
N GLY A 683 -31.48 1.22 -0.63
CA GLY A 683 -32.14 2.37 0.00
C GLY A 683 -31.87 3.69 -0.73
N PHE A 684 -30.59 4.09 -0.81
CA PHE A 684 -30.20 5.40 -1.36
C PHE A 684 -30.59 5.56 -2.84
N MET A 685 -30.30 4.56 -3.67
CA MET A 685 -30.68 4.60 -5.10
C MET A 685 -32.19 4.46 -5.28
N GLY A 686 -32.87 3.67 -4.44
CA GLY A 686 -34.31 3.57 -4.43
C GLY A 686 -35.00 4.91 -4.16
N THR A 687 -34.53 5.69 -3.17
CA THR A 687 -35.10 7.01 -2.91
C THR A 687 -34.76 8.02 -4.01
N LEU A 688 -33.61 7.93 -4.69
CA LEU A 688 -33.38 8.72 -5.91
C LEU A 688 -34.36 8.35 -7.05
N LEU A 689 -34.69 7.07 -7.26
CA LEU A 689 -35.73 6.68 -8.22
C LEU A 689 -37.10 7.28 -7.86
N GLN A 690 -37.47 7.29 -6.58
CA GLN A 690 -38.70 7.91 -6.09
C GLN A 690 -38.74 9.43 -6.31
N ILE A 691 -37.63 10.14 -6.04
CA ILE A 691 -37.52 11.60 -6.23
C ILE A 691 -37.57 12.01 -7.70
N SER A 692 -37.20 11.13 -8.63
CA SER A 692 -36.98 11.47 -10.05
C SER A 692 -38.21 11.95 -10.85
N GLY A 693 -39.40 11.92 -10.25
CA GLY A 693 -40.67 12.31 -10.88
C GLY A 693 -41.24 11.22 -11.80
N ASP A 694 -42.50 11.39 -12.19
CA ASP A 694 -43.18 10.43 -13.09
C ASP A 694 -42.92 10.81 -14.54
N ILE A 695 -41.88 10.19 -15.09
CA ILE A 695 -41.49 10.25 -16.50
C ILE A 695 -41.98 8.95 -17.15
N GLU A 696 -42.88 9.04 -18.12
CA GLU A 696 -43.47 7.86 -18.80
C GLU A 696 -42.40 6.92 -19.36
N ASP A 697 -41.40 7.48 -20.04
CA ASP A 697 -40.15 6.81 -20.43
C ASP A 697 -39.01 7.12 -19.45
N PHE A 698 -39.09 6.66 -18.20
CA PHE A 698 -37.99 6.84 -17.24
C PHE A 698 -36.68 6.25 -17.76
N ALA A 699 -35.63 7.06 -17.71
CA ALA A 699 -34.26 6.64 -18.00
C ALA A 699 -33.32 7.43 -17.10
N TRP A 700 -32.45 6.74 -16.37
CA TRP A 700 -31.51 7.31 -15.40
C TRP A 700 -30.73 8.50 -15.98
N ALA A 701 -30.21 8.35 -17.20
CA ALA A 701 -29.46 9.40 -17.90
C ALA A 701 -30.29 10.63 -18.35
N LYS A 702 -31.64 10.57 -18.33
CA LYS A 702 -32.51 11.74 -18.49
C LYS A 702 -32.67 12.50 -17.16
N SER A 703 -32.70 11.80 -16.03
CA SER A 703 -32.94 12.37 -14.69
C SER A 703 -31.66 12.81 -13.97
N TYR A 704 -30.57 12.06 -14.11
CA TYR A 704 -29.33 12.23 -13.34
C TYR A 704 -28.07 12.00 -14.19
N ASN A 705 -27.07 12.87 -14.05
CA ASN A 705 -25.73 12.69 -14.62
C ASN A 705 -24.84 11.71 -13.81
N LEU A 706 -25.35 11.13 -12.72
CA LEU A 706 -24.59 10.31 -11.77
C LEU A 706 -24.26 8.94 -12.38
N THR A 707 -23.03 8.79 -12.88
CA THR A 707 -22.56 7.57 -13.58
C THR A 707 -21.78 6.62 -12.67
N LYS A 708 -21.39 7.07 -11.48
CA LYS A 708 -20.50 6.32 -10.58
C LYS A 708 -20.82 6.59 -9.11
N ILE A 709 -20.87 5.53 -8.30
CA ILE A 709 -20.96 5.63 -6.84
C ILE A 709 -19.89 4.74 -6.20
N THR A 710 -19.19 5.27 -5.19
CA THR A 710 -18.18 4.54 -4.40
C THR A 710 -18.65 4.46 -2.95
N VAL A 711 -18.56 3.28 -2.35
CA VAL A 711 -19.01 3.01 -0.99
C VAL A 711 -17.94 2.14 -0.30
N ALA A 712 -17.26 2.67 0.72
CA ALA A 712 -15.89 2.26 1.14
C ALA A 712 -14.96 1.90 -0.03
N ILE A 713 -14.67 0.61 -0.16
CA ILE A 713 -13.72 0.02 -1.12
C ILE A 713 -14.42 -0.61 -2.33
N TYR A 714 -15.73 -0.38 -2.46
CA TYR A 714 -16.56 -0.86 -3.55
C TYR A 714 -16.88 0.32 -4.45
N THR A 715 -16.84 0.12 -5.76
CA THR A 715 -17.08 1.18 -6.74
C THR A 715 -17.97 0.62 -7.83
N PHE A 716 -19.09 1.29 -8.07
CA PHE A 716 -20.14 0.84 -8.96
C PHE A 716 -20.31 1.84 -10.10
N ALA A 717 -20.33 1.33 -11.33
CA ALA A 717 -20.84 2.07 -12.48
C ALA A 717 -22.38 1.95 -12.51
N ILE A 718 -23.06 3.01 -12.95
CA ILE A 718 -24.52 3.15 -12.92
C ILE A 718 -25.03 3.33 -14.37
N GLY A 719 -26.14 2.67 -14.75
CA GLY A 719 -26.71 2.79 -16.10
C GLY A 719 -28.13 2.21 -16.26
N ASN A 720 -28.73 2.45 -17.44
CA ASN A 720 -30.08 1.95 -17.80
C ASN A 720 -30.07 0.49 -18.26
N ASP A 721 -29.03 0.11 -18.99
CA ASP A 721 -28.92 -1.18 -19.65
C ASP A 721 -27.90 -2.07 -18.93
N CYS A 722 -27.86 -3.36 -19.30
CA CYS A 722 -26.83 -4.27 -18.82
C CYS A 722 -25.43 -3.81 -19.26
N LEU A 723 -24.74 -3.11 -18.36
CA LEU A 723 -23.32 -2.81 -18.44
C LEU A 723 -22.57 -4.09 -18.85
N LYS A 724 -21.78 -3.98 -19.92
CA LYS A 724 -21.34 -5.08 -20.83
C LYS A 724 -21.11 -6.42 -20.11
N PRO A 725 -21.56 -7.55 -20.68
CA PRO A 725 -21.54 -8.86 -20.02
C PRO A 725 -20.16 -9.13 -19.41
N PRO A 726 -20.10 -9.46 -18.11
CA PRO A 726 -18.89 -9.29 -17.33
C PRO A 726 -17.73 -10.08 -17.93
N GLN A 727 -16.59 -9.40 -18.09
CA GLN A 727 -15.32 -10.11 -18.29
C GLN A 727 -15.20 -11.19 -17.20
N LYS A 728 -14.55 -12.33 -17.49
CA LYS A 728 -14.53 -13.58 -16.68
C LYS A 728 -13.96 -13.46 -15.24
N LYS A 729 -13.82 -12.26 -14.70
CA LYS A 729 -13.36 -11.88 -13.36
C LYS A 729 -14.24 -10.81 -12.67
N MET A 730 -15.22 -10.19 -13.34
CA MET A 730 -16.06 -9.15 -12.72
C MET A 730 -17.27 -9.74 -11.99
N ASN A 731 -17.91 -8.95 -11.14
CA ASN A 731 -19.22 -9.27 -10.58
C ASN A 731 -20.33 -9.01 -11.61
N PRO A 732 -21.47 -9.74 -11.56
CA PRO A 732 -22.62 -9.43 -12.40
C PRO A 732 -23.23 -8.06 -12.01
N PRO A 733 -23.90 -7.37 -12.94
CA PRO A 733 -24.68 -6.18 -12.59
C PRO A 733 -25.91 -6.55 -11.75
N VAL A 734 -26.29 -5.69 -10.82
CA VAL A 734 -27.49 -5.81 -9.98
C VAL A 734 -28.50 -4.74 -10.40
N LYS A 735 -29.78 -5.10 -10.43
CA LYS A 735 -30.89 -4.17 -10.72
C LYS A 735 -31.49 -3.67 -9.40
N ILE A 736 -31.58 -2.36 -9.24
CA ILE A 736 -32.35 -1.70 -8.18
C ILE A 736 -33.63 -1.15 -8.83
N SER A 737 -34.78 -1.31 -8.19
CA SER A 737 -36.06 -0.83 -8.71
C SER A 737 -37.02 -0.42 -7.60
N LYS A 738 -37.69 0.71 -7.80
CA LYS A 738 -38.69 1.29 -6.90
C LYS A 738 -39.65 2.15 -7.73
N ASP A 739 -40.93 2.14 -7.36
CA ASP A 739 -42.00 2.94 -7.98
C ASP A 739 -42.06 2.82 -9.51
N GLY A 740 -42.03 1.57 -10.01
CA GLY A 740 -42.01 1.21 -11.44
C GLY A 740 -40.68 1.43 -12.16
N LYS A 741 -39.82 2.31 -11.62
CA LYS A 741 -38.55 2.76 -12.21
C LYS A 741 -37.41 1.83 -11.79
N ALA A 742 -36.32 1.81 -12.58
CA ALA A 742 -35.18 0.93 -12.30
C ALA A 742 -33.85 1.49 -12.81
N VAL A 743 -32.76 1.05 -12.18
CA VAL A 743 -31.38 1.35 -12.56
C VAL A 743 -30.48 0.13 -12.32
N TRP A 744 -29.45 -0.05 -13.14
CA TRP A 744 -28.45 -1.10 -12.94
C TRP A 744 -27.17 -0.52 -12.35
N ILE A 745 -26.57 -1.30 -11.43
CA ILE A 745 -25.27 -1.02 -10.84
C ILE A 745 -24.31 -2.19 -11.09
N GLN A 746 -23.05 -1.92 -11.40
CA GLN A 746 -22.02 -2.96 -11.60
C GLN A 746 -20.74 -2.62 -10.84
N ASP A 747 -20.34 -3.48 -9.90
CA ASP A 747 -19.04 -3.40 -9.22
C ASP A 747 -17.90 -3.48 -10.25
N THR A 748 -17.16 -2.39 -10.41
CA THR A 748 -16.13 -2.23 -11.44
C THR A 748 -14.84 -2.98 -11.12
N ARG A 749 -14.74 -3.58 -9.94
CA ARG A 749 -13.53 -4.28 -9.51
C ARG A 749 -13.41 -5.63 -10.22
N VAL A 750 -12.33 -5.76 -10.99
CA VAL A 750 -11.86 -7.04 -11.50
C VAL A 750 -11.42 -7.90 -10.31
N LYS A 751 -11.90 -9.15 -10.20
CA LYS A 751 -11.32 -10.17 -9.31
C LYS A 751 -9.94 -10.59 -9.83
N GLU A 752 -8.96 -9.71 -9.63
CA GLU A 752 -7.57 -10.12 -9.59
C GLU A 752 -7.41 -11.16 -8.48
N GLY A 753 -6.71 -12.27 -8.77
CA GLY A 753 -6.37 -13.22 -7.72
C GLY A 753 -5.50 -12.50 -6.69
N GLY A 754 -5.96 -12.40 -5.44
CA GLY A 754 -5.47 -11.50 -4.38
C GLY A 754 -4.02 -11.68 -3.89
N ARG A 755 -3.15 -12.29 -4.71
CA ARG A 755 -1.71 -12.40 -4.52
C ARG A 755 -0.91 -11.49 -5.47
N GLN A 756 -1.56 -10.77 -6.40
CA GLN A 756 -0.87 -9.93 -7.40
C GLN A 756 -0.20 -8.69 -6.80
N TRP A 757 -0.81 -8.10 -5.76
CA TRP A 757 -0.36 -6.86 -5.12
C TRP A 757 0.95 -7.02 -4.32
N TYR A 758 1.37 -8.25 -4.01
CA TYR A 758 2.64 -8.54 -3.32
C TYR A 758 3.89 -8.39 -4.20
N TYR A 759 3.73 -8.30 -5.52
CA TYR A 759 4.85 -8.15 -6.47
C TYR A 759 4.64 -7.08 -7.56
N THR A 760 3.47 -6.45 -7.61
CA THR A 760 3.19 -5.29 -8.46
C THR A 760 3.31 -4.03 -7.61
N ALA A 761 4.08 -3.04 -8.05
CA ALA A 761 4.18 -1.75 -7.38
C ALA A 761 2.99 -0.85 -7.73
N ASN A 762 2.68 0.12 -6.87
CA ASN A 762 1.70 1.17 -7.20
C ASN A 762 2.40 2.25 -8.03
N SER A 763 2.24 2.20 -9.36
CA SER A 763 2.82 3.16 -10.29
C SER A 763 1.97 4.41 -10.52
N ALA A 764 0.89 4.64 -9.76
CA ALA A 764 -0.08 5.70 -10.07
C ALA A 764 0.53 7.12 -10.13
N TRP A 765 1.54 7.42 -9.30
CA TRP A 765 2.27 8.68 -9.39
C TRP A 765 3.08 8.76 -10.69
N ALA A 766 3.96 7.78 -10.93
CA ALA A 766 4.82 7.76 -12.11
C ALA A 766 4.00 7.77 -13.42
N SER A 767 2.87 7.07 -13.45
CA SER A 767 1.98 6.99 -14.61
C SER A 767 1.19 8.29 -14.82
N HIS A 768 0.88 9.05 -13.76
CA HIS A 768 0.30 10.39 -13.89
C HIS A 768 1.34 11.39 -14.41
N ILE A 769 2.56 11.36 -13.88
CA ILE A 769 3.65 12.24 -14.35
C ILE A 769 4.05 11.92 -15.80
N MET A 770 3.99 10.66 -16.23
CA MET A 770 4.18 10.26 -17.63
C MET A 770 3.07 10.77 -18.58
N THR A 771 1.99 11.40 -18.07
CA THR A 771 0.97 12.11 -18.89
C THR A 771 1.17 13.62 -18.96
N SER A 772 2.20 14.17 -18.29
CA SER A 772 2.60 15.59 -18.35
C SER A 772 4.00 15.80 -18.96
N ILE A 773 4.54 14.78 -19.63
CA ILE A 773 5.96 14.62 -20.02
C ILE A 773 6.11 14.39 -21.53
#